data_AF-A0A4R3DYT6-F1
#
_entry.id   AF-A0A4R3DYT6-F1
#
_cell.length_a   1.000
_cell.length_b   1.000
_cell.length_c   1.000
_cell.angle_alpha   90.00
_cell.angle_beta   90.00
_cell.angle_gamma   90.00
#
_symmetry.space_group_name_H-M   'P 1'
#
loop_
_entity.id
_entity.type
_entity.pdbx_description
1 polymer ?
#
loop_
_entity_poly.entity_id
_entity_poly.type
_entity_poly.pdbx_seq_one_letter_code
_entity_poly.pdbx_strand_id
1 'polypeptide(L)'
;MKLAESVSDRPARSGIPSRLIALALVAIILVPGVLFAIVLLERFSTAERARYEQDAREVAQTATSILDRQLLGWRTALQTLGTSGNLRSGDLAAFYRQALLVKAFIGGDIGLRSVEGEQLLSTAVPYGTGLPSSRIAADPEAISAGRPFVSDVFVGGVVNRPLVAVVVPVTIDGQVKYLLHVSVATTVLHDVLRNVIPPDWIIGVGDKAGTYVTRSDNDEAFRGKPGNPTFLAQAAGESGTFSGRSATGDDVLVGYVRSDVSRWLIAANIKQSIIERPLQAALLTLVLLGGLVLLLASGTALWLWRLIERPLASLTAASGALGKSDNPIAVATKLREFAALRDALSSASQQIRSDSANLELRVAERTRDLEEANARLTAEIDRRARVEAMLVQAQKMEAIGNLTGGVAHDFNNLLQVIGGNLQLLSREVGNNEKALAKVERAMAGVARGAHLSSQLLAFGRRQPLEPKVVNVGRLIRGMDDLLRRTIGEAVQIETVVAGGLWNTLVDPTNLENAVLNLAINSRDAMGGSGHLTIEAGNAFLDDAYAERHAEVSAGQYVQLSVTDTGSGMTPEILEKAFEPFFSTKPQGKGTGLGLSMVFGFVKQSGGHVKVYSEPGQGTTVKLYLPRSSQAEDVPVETDTGPVVGGSETVLVVEDDEAVRDTVVATLEGLGYRVLKAPDAQSALVVIESGVMVDLLFTDVVMPGPLKSAELARKARERIPQLSVLFTSGYTENSIVHGGRLDEGVNLLSKPYSRDVLARKIRQVLARDGKMPRQEPLPVNPPLGTERALTVLVCEDDAIIRLDTADMVQDIGHIAIEAGTGLEALEIATARDIDVLLTDVGLPDISGSELATRLRAVKPDVAIIFATGHNEVEGFPRDRRTTLLKKPYQLAQLQQVLAHIRS
;
A
#
# COMPACT_ATOMS: atom_id res chain seq x y z
N MET A 1 93.93 -74.31 -12.61
CA MET A 1 94.42 -73.26 -11.70
C MET A 1 93.61 -71.99 -11.98
N LYS A 2 92.78 -71.58 -11.01
CA LYS A 2 92.04 -70.30 -10.87
C LYS A 2 91.01 -69.89 -11.95
N LEU A 3 89.73 -70.12 -11.62
CA LEU A 3 88.62 -69.16 -11.49
C LEU A 3 87.29 -69.82 -11.87
N ALA A 4 86.82 -70.66 -10.95
CA ALA A 4 85.42 -71.02 -10.79
C ALA A 4 84.85 -70.20 -9.63
N GLU A 5 83.51 -70.07 -9.63
CA GLU A 5 82.65 -69.45 -8.61
C GLU A 5 82.49 -67.93 -8.64
N SER A 6 81.33 -67.50 -9.17
CA SER A 6 80.40 -66.60 -8.47
C SER A 6 79.37 -66.03 -9.44
N VAL A 7 78.25 -66.73 -9.63
CA VAL A 7 76.95 -66.09 -9.88
C VAL A 7 75.87 -67.00 -9.26
N SER A 8 75.74 -66.94 -7.93
CA SER A 8 74.55 -67.49 -7.24
C SER A 8 73.57 -66.35 -6.94
N ASP A 9 72.29 -66.68 -7.05
CA ASP A 9 71.14 -66.11 -6.35
C ASP A 9 71.15 -64.61 -6.02
N ARG A 10 70.44 -63.84 -6.84
CA ARG A 10 69.72 -62.67 -6.34
C ARG A 10 68.22 -63.01 -6.28
N PRO A 11 67.58 -62.94 -5.10
CA PRO A 11 66.16 -63.23 -4.97
C PRO A 11 65.35 -62.20 -5.77
N ALA A 12 64.36 -62.69 -6.53
CA ALA A 12 63.39 -61.87 -7.23
C ALA A 12 62.76 -60.87 -6.26
N ARG A 13 62.96 -59.57 -6.50
CA ARG A 13 62.29 -58.50 -5.76
C ARG A 13 60.79 -58.71 -5.95
N SER A 14 60.09 -58.93 -4.83
CA SER A 14 58.62 -59.03 -4.76
C SER A 14 57.98 -57.84 -5.48
N GLY A 15 57.45 -58.08 -6.67
CA GLY A 15 56.72 -57.07 -7.43
C GLY A 15 55.49 -56.60 -6.67
N ILE A 16 55.12 -55.32 -6.85
CA ILE A 16 53.91 -54.75 -6.26
C ILE A 16 52.71 -55.57 -6.78
N PRO A 17 51.88 -56.17 -5.90
CA PRO A 17 50.76 -56.97 -6.35
C PRO A 17 49.79 -56.11 -7.16
N SER A 18 49.40 -56.60 -8.34
CA SER A 18 48.61 -55.86 -9.35
C SER A 18 47.30 -55.26 -8.82
N ARG A 19 46.71 -55.85 -7.77
CA ARG A 19 45.57 -55.29 -7.01
C ARG A 19 45.84 -53.89 -6.43
N LEU A 20 47.08 -53.62 -6.00
CA LEU A 20 47.46 -52.31 -5.45
C LEU A 20 47.58 -51.25 -6.56
N ILE A 21 47.95 -51.66 -7.78
CA ILE A 21 48.04 -50.75 -8.94
C ILE A 21 46.63 -50.35 -9.42
N ALA A 22 45.69 -51.31 -9.45
CA ALA A 22 44.29 -51.03 -9.77
C ALA A 22 43.63 -50.10 -8.73
N LEU A 23 43.88 -50.32 -7.44
CA LEU A 23 43.44 -49.42 -6.37
C LEU A 23 44.09 -48.03 -6.47
N ALA A 24 45.37 -47.94 -6.86
CA ALA A 24 46.05 -46.67 -7.08
C ALA A 24 45.45 -45.86 -8.24
N LEU A 25 45.05 -46.52 -9.34
CA LEU A 25 44.37 -45.86 -10.46
C LEU A 25 42.99 -45.31 -10.07
N VAL A 26 42.23 -46.06 -9.26
CA VAL A 26 40.95 -45.59 -8.70
C VAL A 26 41.17 -44.37 -7.81
N ALA A 27 42.22 -44.37 -6.98
CA ALA A 27 42.57 -43.23 -6.14
C ALA A 27 42.97 -42.00 -6.97
N ILE A 28 43.76 -42.16 -8.04
CA ILE A 28 44.20 -41.07 -8.92
C ILE A 28 43.01 -40.37 -9.60
N ILE A 29 41.94 -41.11 -9.91
CA ILE A 29 40.72 -40.55 -10.54
C ILE A 29 39.81 -39.88 -9.49
N LEU A 30 39.70 -40.45 -8.29
CA LEU A 30 38.77 -39.94 -7.27
C LEU A 30 39.30 -38.76 -6.46
N VAL A 31 40.60 -38.72 -6.15
CA VAL A 31 41.20 -37.68 -5.32
C VAL A 31 40.99 -36.26 -5.88
N PRO A 32 41.18 -35.99 -7.19
CA PRO A 32 40.90 -34.67 -7.77
C PRO A 32 39.42 -34.26 -7.63
N GLY A 33 38.49 -35.20 -7.78
CA GLY A 33 37.06 -34.94 -7.64
C GLY A 33 36.67 -34.56 -6.21
N VAL A 34 37.26 -35.23 -5.21
CA VAL A 34 37.06 -34.89 -3.79
C VAL A 34 37.64 -33.51 -3.47
N LEU A 35 38.85 -33.20 -3.96
CA LEU A 35 39.45 -31.88 -3.77
C LEU A 35 38.62 -30.77 -4.41
N PHE A 36 38.10 -30.99 -5.62
CA PHE A 36 37.21 -30.04 -6.29
C PHE A 36 35.90 -29.82 -5.51
N ALA A 37 35.31 -30.88 -4.99
CA ALA A 37 34.12 -30.81 -4.14
C ALA A 37 34.37 -30.01 -2.85
N ILE A 38 35.52 -30.19 -2.20
CA ILE A 38 35.90 -29.43 -1.00
C ILE A 38 35.98 -27.93 -1.32
N VAL A 39 36.63 -27.57 -2.43
CA VAL A 39 36.73 -26.16 -2.87
C VAL A 39 35.36 -25.56 -3.18
N LEU A 40 34.48 -26.31 -3.85
CA LEU A 40 33.10 -25.87 -4.09
C LEU A 40 32.31 -25.68 -2.80
N LEU A 41 32.46 -26.58 -1.83
CA LEU A 41 31.77 -26.49 -0.54
C LEU A 41 32.26 -25.28 0.26
N GLU A 42 33.57 -24.99 0.23
CA GLU A 42 34.14 -23.80 0.85
C GLU A 42 33.64 -22.51 0.18
N ARG A 43 33.57 -22.48 -1.16
CA ARG A 43 32.97 -21.37 -1.92
C ARG A 43 31.49 -21.18 -1.62
N PHE A 44 30.74 -22.28 -1.52
CA PHE A 44 29.32 -22.24 -1.16
C PHE A 44 29.13 -21.72 0.27
N SER A 45 29.90 -22.22 1.23
CA SER A 45 29.84 -21.78 2.63
C SER A 45 30.17 -20.30 2.80
N THR A 46 31.21 -19.81 2.13
CA THR A 46 31.59 -18.39 2.17
C THR A 46 30.52 -17.49 1.55
N ALA A 47 29.96 -17.88 0.40
CA ALA A 47 28.86 -17.14 -0.23
C ALA A 47 27.58 -17.14 0.64
N GLU A 48 27.24 -18.28 1.25
CA GLU A 48 26.08 -18.42 2.13
C GLU A 48 26.22 -17.59 3.40
N ARG A 49 27.40 -17.57 4.02
CA ARG A 49 27.68 -16.72 5.19
C ARG A 49 27.57 -15.23 4.85
N ALA A 50 28.13 -14.79 3.73
CA ALA A 50 28.03 -13.41 3.28
C ALA A 50 26.58 -12.98 3.04
N ARG A 51 25.74 -13.87 2.49
CA ARG A 51 24.30 -13.65 2.31
C ARG A 51 23.61 -13.41 3.66
N TYR A 52 23.81 -14.30 4.64
CA TYR A 52 23.20 -14.13 5.96
C TYR A 52 23.70 -12.89 6.71
N GLU A 53 24.95 -12.47 6.49
CA GLU A 53 25.47 -11.21 7.02
C GLU A 53 24.71 -10.01 6.44
N GLN A 54 24.47 -10.01 5.13
CA GLN A 54 23.67 -8.98 4.48
C GLN A 54 22.22 -9.00 4.98
N ASP A 55 21.58 -10.17 4.99
CA ASP A 55 20.20 -10.34 5.47
C ASP A 55 20.05 -9.83 6.92
N ALA A 56 21.03 -10.12 7.79
CA ALA A 56 20.99 -9.67 9.17
C ALA A 56 21.03 -8.14 9.28
N ARG A 57 21.81 -7.48 8.42
CA ARG A 57 21.86 -6.03 8.38
C ARG A 57 20.57 -5.44 7.81
N GLU A 58 20.03 -6.01 6.75
CA GLU A 58 18.77 -5.55 6.14
C GLU A 58 17.58 -5.70 7.09
N VAL A 59 17.50 -6.81 7.82
CA VAL A 59 16.47 -7.03 8.85
C VAL A 59 16.60 -6.01 9.99
N ALA A 60 17.82 -5.72 10.44
CA ALA A 60 18.06 -4.67 11.44
C ALA A 60 17.66 -3.28 10.92
N GLN A 61 18.03 -2.92 9.68
CA GLN A 61 17.65 -1.65 9.04
C GLN A 61 16.14 -1.50 8.89
N THR A 62 15.45 -2.58 8.53
CA THR A 62 14.00 -2.61 8.40
C THR A 62 13.34 -2.37 9.75
N ALA A 63 13.80 -3.08 10.80
CA ALA A 63 13.32 -2.87 12.17
C ALA A 63 13.57 -1.43 12.66
N THR A 64 14.76 -0.87 12.39
CA THR A 64 15.08 0.54 12.69
C THR A 64 14.12 1.49 12.00
N SER A 65 13.87 1.32 10.70
CA SER A 65 13.00 2.21 9.91
C SER A 65 11.56 2.22 10.44
N ILE A 66 11.05 1.08 10.88
CA ILE A 66 9.71 0.95 11.46
C ILE A 66 9.62 1.69 12.79
N LEU A 67 10.59 1.49 13.68
CA LEU A 67 10.65 2.18 14.97
C LEU A 67 10.81 3.70 14.77
N ASP A 68 11.69 4.12 13.87
CA ASP A 68 11.93 5.53 13.58
C ASP A 68 10.67 6.20 13.04
N ARG A 69 9.92 5.53 12.16
CA ARG A 69 8.62 6.05 11.67
C ARG A 69 7.63 6.27 12.80
N GLN A 70 7.53 5.34 13.77
CA GLN A 70 6.65 5.48 14.94
C GLN A 70 7.09 6.65 15.82
N LEU A 71 8.37 6.73 16.16
CA LEU A 71 8.94 7.81 16.97
C LEU A 71 8.77 9.19 16.31
N LEU A 72 8.96 9.28 15.00
CA LEU A 72 8.76 10.50 14.22
C LEU A 72 7.29 10.92 14.16
N GLY A 73 6.36 9.96 14.06
CA GLY A 73 4.92 10.21 14.12
C GLY A 73 4.53 10.85 15.45
N TRP A 74 4.97 10.26 16.56
CA TRP A 74 4.78 10.83 17.90
C TRP A 74 5.40 12.21 18.05
N ARG A 75 6.64 12.41 17.57
CA ARG A 75 7.30 13.72 17.58
C ARG A 75 6.47 14.78 16.86
N THR A 76 5.93 14.46 15.69
CA THR A 76 5.15 15.39 14.86
C THR A 76 3.83 15.77 15.54
N ALA A 77 3.15 14.79 16.15
CA ALA A 77 1.94 15.03 16.93
C ALA A 77 2.21 15.98 18.12
N LEU A 78 3.31 15.75 18.85
CA LEU A 78 3.69 16.63 19.97
C LEU A 78 4.12 18.02 19.52
N GLN A 79 4.86 18.15 18.40
CA GLN A 79 5.22 19.46 17.86
C GLN A 79 3.96 20.27 17.50
N THR A 80 2.97 19.61 16.89
CA THR A 80 1.68 20.24 16.59
C THR A 80 0.97 20.67 17.86
N LEU A 81 0.85 19.78 18.85
CA LEU A 81 0.21 20.07 20.13
C LEU A 81 0.94 21.18 20.92
N GLY A 82 2.26 21.25 20.82
CA GLY A 82 3.11 22.29 21.41
C GLY A 82 2.88 23.68 20.83
N THR A 83 2.29 23.79 19.64
CA THR A 83 1.90 25.09 19.06
C THR A 83 0.54 25.60 19.53
N SER A 84 -0.20 24.81 20.33
CA SER A 84 -1.56 25.16 20.78
C SER A 84 -1.63 26.50 21.53
N GLY A 85 -2.72 27.24 21.27
CA GLY A 85 -2.99 28.50 21.95
C GLY A 85 -3.16 28.34 23.47
N ASN A 86 -3.71 27.21 23.91
CA ASN A 86 -3.92 26.88 25.32
C ASN A 86 -2.60 26.81 26.11
N LEU A 87 -1.56 26.25 25.49
CA LEU A 87 -0.24 26.15 26.13
C LEU A 87 0.47 27.51 26.21
N ARG A 88 0.24 28.39 25.22
CA ARG A 88 0.76 29.76 25.20
C ARG A 88 0.05 30.67 26.20
N SER A 89 -1.26 30.54 26.36
CA SER A 89 -2.06 31.28 27.35
C SER A 89 -1.87 30.79 28.78
N GLY A 90 -1.26 29.60 28.97
CA GLY A 90 -1.07 28.99 30.28
C GLY A 90 -2.31 28.25 30.82
N ASP A 91 -3.34 28.05 30.00
CA ASP A 91 -4.53 27.27 30.37
C ASP A 91 -4.24 25.76 30.26
N LEU A 92 -3.63 25.22 31.31
CA LEU A 92 -3.26 23.80 31.38
C LEU A 92 -4.48 22.87 31.43
N ALA A 93 -5.65 23.34 31.89
CA ALA A 93 -6.86 22.53 31.94
C ALA A 93 -7.47 22.36 30.55
N ALA A 94 -7.52 23.42 29.73
CA ALA A 94 -7.90 23.32 28.33
C ALA A 94 -6.89 22.50 27.53
N PHE A 95 -5.59 22.69 27.79
CA PHE A 95 -4.54 21.88 27.19
C PHE A 95 -4.69 20.38 27.52
N TYR A 96 -5.03 20.04 28.76
CA TYR A 96 -5.27 18.65 29.17
C TYR A 96 -6.37 17.98 28.34
N ARG A 97 -7.50 18.66 28.14
CA ARG A 97 -8.61 18.14 27.32
C ARG A 97 -8.17 17.92 25.87
N GLN A 98 -7.41 18.86 25.31
CA GLN A 98 -6.85 18.71 23.97
C GLN A 98 -5.86 17.54 23.88
N ALA A 99 -5.01 17.36 24.90
CA ALA A 99 -4.05 16.26 24.97
C ALA A 99 -4.75 14.90 25.09
N LEU A 100 -5.90 14.80 25.76
CA LEU A 100 -6.69 13.56 25.80
C LEU A 100 -7.19 13.14 24.40
N LEU A 101 -7.63 14.08 23.57
CA LEU A 101 -8.03 13.80 22.19
C LEU A 101 -6.85 13.28 21.36
N VAL A 102 -5.67 13.89 21.49
CA VAL A 102 -4.47 13.43 20.79
C VAL A 102 -4.00 12.06 21.32
N LYS A 103 -4.05 11.82 22.64
CA LYS A 103 -3.73 10.52 23.26
C LYS A 103 -4.55 9.38 22.63
N ALA A 104 -5.84 9.59 22.42
CA ALA A 104 -6.73 8.59 21.81
C ALA A 104 -6.25 8.15 20.42
N PHE A 105 -5.60 9.05 19.67
CA PHE A 105 -5.08 8.78 18.34
C PHE A 105 -3.66 8.16 18.36
N ILE A 106 -2.76 8.64 19.24
CA ILE A 106 -1.34 8.23 19.22
C ILE A 106 -1.02 7.01 20.10
N GLY A 107 -1.95 6.60 20.98
CA GLY A 107 -1.79 5.41 21.83
C GLY A 107 -0.77 5.54 22.97
N GLY A 108 -0.42 6.76 23.37
CA GLY A 108 0.59 7.05 24.40
C GLY A 108 0.15 8.12 25.39
N ASP A 109 0.71 8.08 26.60
CA ASP A 109 0.40 9.05 27.66
C ASP A 109 1.15 10.36 27.41
N ILE A 110 0.40 11.44 27.20
CA ILE A 110 0.96 12.78 27.01
C ILE A 110 1.19 13.43 28.36
N GLY A 111 2.38 14.01 28.54
CA GLY A 111 2.74 14.75 29.73
C GLY A 111 3.40 16.08 29.41
N LEU A 112 3.26 17.03 30.34
CA LEU A 112 3.93 18.33 30.28
C LEU A 112 4.82 18.47 31.51
N ARG A 113 6.05 18.93 31.30
CA ARG A 113 7.03 19.19 32.35
C ARG A 113 7.56 20.61 32.29
N SER A 114 8.01 21.14 33.41
CA SER A 114 8.85 22.33 33.45
C SER A 114 10.26 22.02 32.91
N VAL A 115 11.07 23.05 32.67
CA VAL A 115 12.46 22.90 32.22
C VAL A 115 13.32 22.26 33.33
N GLU A 116 12.97 22.50 34.59
CA GLU A 116 13.56 21.89 35.79
C GLU A 116 13.16 20.42 35.97
N GLY A 117 12.28 19.92 35.09
CA GLY A 117 11.84 18.51 35.04
C GLY A 117 10.64 18.18 35.90
N GLU A 118 10.02 19.17 36.57
CA GLU A 118 8.81 18.98 37.36
C GLU A 118 7.64 18.61 36.46
N GLN A 119 6.87 17.59 36.83
CA GLN A 119 5.74 17.14 36.03
C GLN A 119 4.51 17.98 36.35
N LEU A 120 4.07 18.80 35.38
CA LEU A 120 2.95 19.72 35.53
C LEU A 120 1.61 19.05 35.20
N LEU A 121 1.65 18.09 34.27
CA LEU A 121 0.46 17.41 33.75
C LEU A 121 0.81 16.03 33.19
N SER A 122 -0.12 15.09 33.31
CA SER A 122 -0.08 13.81 32.59
C SER A 122 -1.49 13.29 32.33
N THR A 123 -1.73 12.81 31.11
CA THR A 123 -2.97 12.13 30.72
C THR A 123 -3.06 10.70 31.22
N ALA A 124 -2.06 10.19 31.95
CA ALA A 124 -2.10 8.88 32.60
C ALA A 124 -3.03 8.87 33.83
N VAL A 125 -3.32 10.05 34.39
CA VAL A 125 -4.20 10.25 35.55
C VAL A 125 -5.16 11.42 35.30
N PRO A 126 -6.27 11.52 36.05
CA PRO A 126 -7.16 12.68 35.99
C PRO A 126 -6.41 14.00 36.29
N TYR A 127 -6.82 15.08 35.62
CA TYR A 127 -6.25 16.41 35.85
C TYR A 127 -6.39 16.84 37.33
N GLY A 128 -5.34 17.43 37.89
CA GLY A 128 -5.29 17.85 39.30
C GLY A 128 -4.85 16.76 40.29
N THR A 129 -4.62 15.52 39.83
CA THR A 129 -4.02 14.48 40.67
C THR A 129 -2.57 14.85 41.01
N GLY A 130 -2.15 14.67 42.27
CA GLY A 130 -0.76 14.89 42.68
C GLY A 130 0.20 13.98 41.90
N LEU A 131 1.16 14.58 41.19
CA LEU A 131 2.10 13.84 40.33
C LEU A 131 3.40 13.53 41.08
N PRO A 132 3.91 12.29 41.00
CA PRO A 132 5.18 11.93 41.62
C PRO A 132 6.35 12.62 40.91
N SER A 133 7.43 12.86 41.66
CA SER A 133 8.69 13.39 41.14
C SER A 133 9.47 12.34 40.35
N SER A 134 8.92 11.91 39.21
CA SER A 134 9.64 11.08 38.23
C SER A 134 10.42 11.98 37.29
N ARG A 135 11.68 11.65 36.97
CA ARG A 135 12.50 12.40 36.00
C ARG A 135 12.67 11.58 34.73
N ILE A 136 12.39 12.19 33.58
CA ILE A 136 12.91 11.70 32.29
C ILE A 136 14.38 12.13 32.25
N ALA A 137 15.28 11.23 31.88
CA ALA A 137 16.68 11.59 31.70
C ALA A 137 16.78 12.76 30.71
N ALA A 138 17.21 13.92 31.20
CA ALA A 138 17.29 15.14 30.43
C ALA A 138 18.52 15.09 29.52
N ASP A 139 18.36 15.57 28.29
CA ASP A 139 19.46 15.91 27.40
C ASP A 139 19.60 17.45 27.42
N PRO A 140 20.51 18.01 28.27
CA PRO A 140 20.59 19.45 28.49
C PRO A 140 20.96 20.21 27.22
N GLU A 141 21.75 19.60 26.34
CA GLU A 141 22.12 20.16 25.04
C GLU A 141 20.93 20.20 24.09
N ALA A 142 20.12 19.13 24.03
CA ALA A 142 18.91 19.13 23.22
C ALA A 142 17.87 20.13 23.74
N ILE A 143 17.70 20.23 25.06
CA ILE A 143 16.76 21.16 25.70
C ILE A 143 17.17 22.61 25.45
N SER A 144 18.44 22.97 25.67
CA SER A 144 18.95 24.33 25.43
C SER A 144 18.92 24.71 23.94
N ALA A 145 19.14 23.75 23.04
CA ALA A 145 19.02 23.94 21.59
C ALA A 145 17.57 23.90 21.08
N GLY A 146 16.57 23.63 21.94
CA GLY A 146 15.17 23.47 21.55
C GLY A 146 14.91 22.29 20.61
N ARG A 147 15.79 21.28 20.60
CA ARG A 147 15.71 20.12 19.71
C ARG A 147 14.95 18.97 20.38
N PRO A 148 14.00 18.33 19.67
CA PRO A 148 13.36 17.11 20.16
C PRO A 148 14.35 15.97 20.34
N PHE A 149 14.08 15.08 21.30
CA PHE A 149 14.90 13.90 21.56
C PHE A 149 14.05 12.72 22.05
N VAL A 150 14.62 11.51 21.95
CA VAL A 150 14.05 10.28 22.50
C VAL A 150 14.82 9.91 23.77
N SER A 151 14.10 9.54 24.82
CA SER A 151 14.68 9.15 26.10
C SER A 151 15.26 7.73 26.06
N ASP A 152 16.15 7.45 27.00
CA ASP A 152 16.46 6.07 27.39
C ASP A 152 15.29 5.45 28.17
N VAL A 153 15.37 4.15 28.45
CA VAL A 153 14.32 3.46 29.21
C VAL A 153 14.29 3.98 30.65
N PHE A 154 13.11 4.33 31.14
CA PHE A 154 12.92 4.74 32.53
C PHE A 154 11.67 4.12 33.13
N VAL A 155 11.60 4.03 34.46
CA VAL A 155 10.39 3.58 35.15
C VAL A 155 9.47 4.78 35.37
N GLY A 156 8.29 4.76 34.76
CA GLY A 156 7.33 5.86 34.89
C GLY A 156 6.79 5.95 36.31
N GLY A 157 6.89 7.10 36.97
CA GLY A 157 6.45 7.24 38.37
C GLY A 157 4.95 7.07 38.60
N VAL A 158 4.13 7.26 37.57
CA VAL A 158 2.65 7.13 37.65
C VAL A 158 2.18 5.69 37.42
N VAL A 159 2.74 5.02 36.41
CA VAL A 159 2.32 3.68 35.95
C VAL A 159 3.27 2.55 36.41
N ASN A 160 4.35 2.89 37.11
CA ASN A 160 5.36 1.98 37.69
C ASN A 160 5.82 0.85 36.76
N ARG A 161 6.07 1.17 35.49
CA ARG A 161 6.53 0.23 34.46
C ARG A 161 7.58 0.87 33.55
N PRO A 162 8.40 0.08 32.83
CA PRO A 162 9.37 0.60 31.88
C PRO A 162 8.67 1.34 30.72
N LEU A 163 9.05 2.59 30.53
CA LEU A 163 8.58 3.48 29.49
C LEU A 163 9.74 4.04 28.69
N VAL A 164 9.43 4.50 27.50
CA VAL A 164 10.25 5.38 26.68
C VAL A 164 9.45 6.63 26.36
N ALA A 165 10.13 7.75 26.19
CA ALA A 165 9.47 9.01 25.90
C ALA A 165 10.07 9.70 24.67
N VAL A 166 9.20 10.27 23.85
CA VAL A 166 9.60 11.27 22.85
C VAL A 166 9.32 12.64 23.47
N VAL A 167 10.33 13.49 23.53
CA VAL A 167 10.29 14.80 24.20
C VAL A 167 10.49 15.90 23.16
N VAL A 168 9.59 16.88 23.19
CA VAL A 168 9.59 18.08 22.36
C VAL A 168 9.66 19.32 23.28
N PRO A 169 10.78 20.06 23.24
CA PRO A 169 10.86 21.37 23.89
C PRO A 169 9.86 22.35 23.28
N VAL A 170 9.09 23.04 24.12
CA VAL A 170 8.12 24.06 23.69
C VAL A 170 8.68 25.43 23.99
N THR A 171 8.88 26.21 22.93
CA THR A 171 9.39 27.57 22.99
C THR A 171 8.25 28.58 23.02
N ILE A 172 8.24 29.45 24.04
CA ILE A 172 7.32 30.56 24.19
C ILE A 172 8.18 31.82 24.35
N ASP A 173 7.88 32.86 23.55
CA ASP A 173 8.63 34.13 23.53
C ASP A 173 10.16 33.96 23.34
N GLY A 174 10.55 32.98 22.54
CA GLY A 174 11.96 32.71 22.20
C GLY A 174 12.72 31.89 23.25
N GLN A 175 12.10 31.51 24.37
CA GLN A 175 12.71 30.63 25.38
C GLN A 175 11.94 29.32 25.55
N VAL A 176 12.66 28.21 25.76
CA VAL A 176 12.05 26.93 26.09
C VAL A 176 11.42 27.03 27.47
N LYS A 177 10.09 26.92 27.55
CA LYS A 177 9.32 27.06 28.78
C LYS A 177 8.82 25.72 29.32
N TYR A 178 8.50 24.78 28.42
CA TYR A 178 7.96 23.48 28.78
C TYR A 178 8.65 22.35 28.00
N LEU A 179 8.62 21.15 28.58
CA LEU A 179 9.00 19.90 27.92
C LEU A 179 7.74 19.05 27.75
N LEU A 180 7.20 19.07 26.53
CA LEU A 180 6.05 18.29 26.15
C LEU A 180 6.51 16.91 25.71
N HIS A 181 5.91 15.84 26.21
CA HIS A 181 6.35 14.49 25.89
C HIS A 181 5.19 13.52 25.77
N VAL A 182 5.42 12.43 25.02
CA VAL A 182 4.58 11.24 25.05
C VAL A 182 5.40 10.12 25.65
N SER A 183 4.84 9.44 26.63
CA SER A 183 5.43 8.25 27.24
C SER A 183 4.66 7.02 26.79
N VAL A 184 5.39 6.01 26.33
CA VAL A 184 4.80 4.76 25.82
C VAL A 184 5.45 3.59 26.52
N ALA A 185 4.65 2.57 26.84
CA ALA A 185 5.16 1.34 27.40
C ALA A 185 6.01 0.61 26.36
N THR A 186 7.12 0.03 26.78
CA THR A 186 8.00 -0.68 25.83
C THR A 186 7.34 -1.93 25.22
N THR A 187 6.21 -2.39 25.77
CA THR A 187 5.38 -3.49 25.20
C THR A 187 4.83 -3.10 23.84
N VAL A 188 4.47 -1.83 23.66
CA VAL A 188 3.90 -1.36 22.38
C VAL A 188 4.95 -1.50 21.27
N LEU A 189 6.21 -1.19 21.57
CA LEU A 189 7.32 -1.37 20.62
C LEU A 189 7.61 -2.85 20.35
N HIS A 190 7.46 -3.71 21.36
CA HIS A 190 7.56 -5.16 21.18
C HIS A 190 6.54 -5.67 20.14
N ASP A 191 5.27 -5.29 20.30
CA ASP A 191 4.18 -5.74 19.44
C ASP A 191 4.34 -5.26 18.00
N VAL A 192 4.81 -4.03 17.81
CA VAL A 192 5.12 -3.47 16.48
C VAL A 192 6.19 -4.28 15.78
N LEU A 193 7.24 -4.70 16.49
CA LEU A 193 8.33 -5.47 15.91
C LEU A 193 7.94 -6.92 15.63
N ARG A 194 7.22 -7.57 16.56
CA ARG A 194 6.85 -8.99 16.47
C ARG A 194 6.09 -9.34 15.18
N ASN A 195 5.28 -8.43 14.66
CA ASN A 195 4.45 -8.67 13.49
C ASN A 195 5.20 -8.54 12.14
N VAL A 196 6.45 -8.06 12.15
CA VAL A 196 7.18 -7.71 10.91
C VAL A 196 8.47 -8.51 10.75
N ILE A 197 8.95 -9.17 11.79
CA ILE A 197 10.21 -9.91 11.78
C ILE A 197 9.99 -11.31 11.17
N PRO A 198 10.88 -11.79 10.28
CA PRO A 198 10.77 -13.13 9.73
C PRO A 198 10.85 -14.22 10.81
N PRO A 199 10.18 -15.37 10.62
CA PRO A 199 10.33 -16.51 11.52
C PRO A 199 11.82 -16.91 11.58
N ASP A 200 12.30 -17.27 12.78
CA ASP A 200 13.70 -17.60 13.13
C ASP A 200 14.66 -16.44 13.45
N TRP A 201 14.25 -15.18 13.23
CA TRP A 201 15.06 -14.01 13.59
C TRP A 201 14.70 -13.46 14.96
N ILE A 202 15.72 -13.02 15.71
CA ILE A 202 15.56 -12.38 17.02
C ILE A 202 16.04 -10.93 16.93
N ILE A 203 15.14 -9.98 17.13
CA ILE A 203 15.48 -8.55 17.22
C ILE A 203 15.62 -8.15 18.67
N GLY A 204 16.73 -7.48 19.00
CA GLY A 204 16.91 -6.75 20.25
C GLY A 204 17.02 -5.26 19.99
N VAL A 205 16.36 -4.46 20.82
CA VAL A 205 16.46 -3.00 20.84
C VAL A 205 17.03 -2.57 22.18
N GLY A 206 18.18 -1.92 22.15
CA GLY A 206 18.83 -1.32 23.31
C GLY A 206 18.82 0.20 23.24
N ASP A 207 18.65 0.87 24.36
CA ASP A 207 18.76 2.32 24.45
C ASP A 207 20.22 2.82 24.31
N LYS A 208 20.48 4.12 24.51
CA LYS A 208 21.83 4.68 24.33
C LYS A 208 22.84 4.09 25.31
N ALA A 209 22.39 3.72 26.51
CA ALA A 209 23.20 3.07 27.52
C ALA A 209 23.33 1.54 27.30
N GLY A 210 22.62 0.99 26.32
CA GLY A 210 22.59 -0.44 26.03
C GLY A 210 21.64 -1.23 26.92
N THR A 211 20.70 -0.57 27.61
CA THR A 211 19.63 -1.23 28.37
C THR A 211 18.55 -1.68 27.40
N TYR A 212 18.01 -2.89 27.58
CA TYR A 212 16.98 -3.41 26.69
C TYR A 212 15.69 -2.59 26.78
N VAL A 213 15.33 -1.95 25.67
CA VAL A 213 14.01 -1.36 25.45
C VAL A 213 13.01 -2.49 25.23
N THR A 214 13.29 -3.35 24.26
CA THR A 214 12.48 -4.52 23.92
C THR A 214 13.32 -5.56 23.18
N ARG A 215 12.84 -6.80 23.15
CA ARG A 215 13.39 -7.94 22.42
C ARG A 215 12.25 -8.76 21.86
N SER A 216 12.33 -9.26 20.63
CA SER A 216 11.24 -10.06 20.03
C SER A 216 11.04 -11.42 20.70
N ASP A 217 12.08 -11.96 21.33
CA ASP A 217 12.06 -13.23 22.07
C ASP A 217 12.34 -13.02 23.56
N ASN A 218 11.59 -13.72 24.41
CA ASN A 218 11.68 -13.69 25.87
C ASN A 218 11.78 -12.27 26.48
N ASP A 219 10.99 -11.34 25.93
CA ASP A 219 11.09 -9.91 26.21
C ASP A 219 11.03 -9.60 27.72
N GLU A 220 10.09 -10.21 28.44
CA GLU A 220 9.86 -9.98 29.87
C GLU A 220 11.11 -10.22 30.72
N ALA A 221 11.96 -11.18 30.33
CA ALA A 221 13.16 -11.52 31.07
C ALA A 221 14.29 -10.49 30.90
N PHE A 222 14.29 -9.71 29.81
CA PHE A 222 15.38 -8.81 29.45
C PHE A 222 15.02 -7.33 29.55
N ARG A 223 13.74 -6.98 29.40
CA ARG A 223 13.26 -5.59 29.42
C ARG A 223 13.77 -4.80 30.63
N GLY A 224 14.34 -3.63 30.36
CA GLY A 224 14.88 -2.73 31.39
C GLY A 224 16.17 -3.21 32.05
N LYS A 225 16.75 -4.34 31.63
CA LYS A 225 18.04 -4.84 32.13
C LYS A 225 19.19 -4.39 31.22
N PRO A 226 20.41 -4.20 31.76
CA PRO A 226 21.57 -3.86 30.95
C PRO A 226 21.91 -4.98 29.96
N GLY A 227 22.31 -4.59 28.75
CA GLY A 227 22.82 -5.49 27.72
C GLY A 227 24.18 -6.08 28.06
N ASN A 228 24.59 -7.10 27.30
CA ASN A 228 25.90 -7.74 27.47
C ASN A 228 27.02 -6.75 27.06
N PRO A 229 27.98 -6.41 27.94
CA PRO A 229 29.06 -5.47 27.63
C PRO A 229 29.92 -5.89 26.43
N THR A 230 30.20 -7.18 26.26
CA THR A 230 30.98 -7.70 25.14
C THR A 230 30.24 -7.48 23.82
N PHE A 231 28.92 -7.71 23.82
CA PHE A 231 28.07 -7.48 22.65
C PHE A 231 28.05 -5.98 22.28
N LEU A 232 27.88 -5.10 23.27
CA LEU A 232 27.84 -3.65 23.05
C LEU A 232 29.19 -3.12 22.51
N ALA A 233 30.32 -3.67 22.98
CA ALA A 233 31.64 -3.31 22.48
C ALA A 233 31.84 -3.70 21.00
N GLN A 234 31.29 -4.83 20.56
CA GLN A 234 31.32 -5.24 19.15
C GLN A 234 30.36 -4.40 18.28
N ALA A 235 29.29 -3.88 18.87
CA ALA A 235 28.28 -3.05 18.22
C ALA A 235 28.53 -1.52 18.38
N ALA A 236 29.79 -1.11 18.51
CA ALA A 236 30.14 0.29 18.79
C ALA A 236 29.93 1.24 17.58
N GLY A 237 29.89 0.72 16.36
CA GLY A 237 29.70 1.52 15.14
C GLY A 237 28.28 2.02 14.91
N GLU A 238 28.07 2.70 13.78
CA GLU A 238 26.73 3.11 13.30
C GLU A 238 25.95 1.92 12.71
N SER A 239 26.64 1.00 12.03
CA SER A 239 26.07 -0.27 11.60
C SER A 239 27.16 -1.27 11.22
N GLY A 240 26.84 -2.56 11.25
CA GLY A 240 27.78 -3.60 10.89
C GLY A 240 27.25 -5.01 11.16
N THR A 241 28.14 -5.98 10.99
CA THR A 241 27.86 -7.39 11.25
C THR A 241 28.99 -8.00 12.08
N PHE A 242 28.66 -8.98 12.92
CA PHE A 242 29.65 -9.79 13.64
C PHE A 242 29.05 -11.12 14.08
N SER A 243 29.91 -12.10 14.38
CA SER A 243 29.50 -13.34 15.05
C SER A 243 29.77 -13.21 16.55
N GLY A 244 28.82 -13.65 17.38
CA GLY A 244 28.91 -13.52 18.82
C GLY A 244 27.96 -14.47 19.54
N ARG A 245 27.82 -14.26 20.86
CA ARG A 245 26.85 -14.98 21.69
C ARG A 245 25.68 -14.10 22.04
N SER A 246 24.49 -14.64 21.82
CA SER A 246 23.25 -14.00 22.23
C SER A 246 23.12 -13.93 23.75
N ALA A 247 22.18 -13.13 24.23
CA ALA A 247 21.89 -13.00 25.67
C ALA A 247 21.40 -14.31 26.31
N THR A 248 20.92 -15.28 25.52
CA THR A 248 20.50 -16.61 25.95
C THR A 248 21.64 -17.65 25.88
N GLY A 249 22.82 -17.27 25.38
CA GLY A 249 23.99 -18.13 25.27
C GLY A 249 24.13 -18.87 23.93
N ASP A 250 23.18 -18.73 23.00
CA ASP A 250 23.28 -19.30 21.66
C ASP A 250 24.34 -18.56 20.83
N ASP A 251 25.11 -19.30 20.01
CA ASP A 251 26.00 -18.73 19.00
C ASP A 251 25.15 -18.15 17.85
N VAL A 252 25.36 -16.88 17.55
CA VAL A 252 24.54 -16.10 16.61
C VAL A 252 25.39 -15.27 15.66
N LEU A 253 24.87 -15.08 14.46
CA LEU A 253 25.28 -14.01 13.57
C LEU A 253 24.41 -12.78 13.82
N VAL A 254 25.04 -11.63 13.97
CA VAL A 254 24.41 -10.37 14.35
C VAL A 254 24.60 -9.36 13.23
N GLY A 255 23.50 -8.75 12.80
CA GLY A 255 23.50 -7.51 12.04
C GLY A 255 22.94 -6.40 12.92
N TYR A 256 23.59 -5.24 12.96
CA TYR A 256 23.16 -4.14 13.82
C TYR A 256 23.18 -2.79 13.11
N VAL A 257 22.32 -1.91 13.59
CA VAL A 257 22.15 -0.54 13.12
C VAL A 257 21.82 0.36 14.32
N ARG A 258 22.40 1.55 14.34
CA ARG A 258 22.06 2.62 15.27
C ARG A 258 21.08 3.58 14.61
N SER A 259 19.95 3.83 15.28
CA SER A 259 18.93 4.76 14.77
C SER A 259 19.46 6.20 14.75
N ASP A 260 19.21 6.95 13.68
CA ASP A 260 19.52 8.38 13.64
C ASP A 260 18.53 9.21 14.46
N VAL A 261 17.32 8.69 14.70
CA VAL A 261 16.25 9.39 15.43
C VAL A 261 16.43 9.25 16.95
N SER A 262 16.63 8.02 17.42
CA SER A 262 16.70 7.70 18.86
C SER A 262 18.11 7.46 19.38
N ARG A 263 19.08 7.19 18.48
CA ARG A 263 20.43 6.67 18.80
C ARG A 263 20.44 5.30 19.49
N TRP A 264 19.28 4.64 19.58
CA TRP A 264 19.15 3.28 20.05
C TRP A 264 19.85 2.30 19.12
N LEU A 265 20.32 1.19 19.70
CA LEU A 265 20.94 0.09 18.99
C LEU A 265 19.87 -0.96 18.66
N ILE A 266 19.68 -1.25 17.38
CA ILE A 266 18.81 -2.31 16.89
C ILE A 266 19.70 -3.42 16.36
N ALA A 267 19.53 -4.64 16.85
CA ALA A 267 20.31 -5.80 16.45
C ALA A 267 19.42 -6.97 16.06
N ALA A 268 19.59 -7.46 14.84
CA ALA A 268 19.00 -8.67 14.32
C ALA A 268 19.96 -9.84 14.50
N ASN A 269 19.48 -10.92 15.10
CA ASN A 269 20.26 -12.10 15.41
C ASN A 269 19.64 -13.32 14.74
N ILE A 270 20.48 -14.16 14.14
CA ILE A 270 20.11 -15.48 13.63
C ILE A 270 21.03 -16.53 14.26
N LYS A 271 20.46 -17.67 14.66
CA LYS A 271 21.22 -18.76 15.29
C LYS A 271 22.15 -19.40 14.27
N GLN A 272 23.40 -19.64 14.65
CA GLN A 272 24.40 -20.25 13.77
C GLN A 272 24.01 -21.67 13.33
N SER A 273 23.29 -22.41 14.18
CA SER A 273 22.76 -23.73 13.84
C SER A 273 21.76 -23.72 12.67
N ILE A 274 21.11 -22.58 12.39
CA ILE A 274 20.23 -22.43 11.23
C ILE A 274 21.05 -22.25 9.96
N ILE A 275 22.14 -21.48 10.05
CA ILE A 275 23.10 -21.26 8.94
C ILE A 275 23.83 -22.56 8.57
N GLU A 276 24.13 -23.42 9.55
CA GLU A 276 24.89 -24.65 9.32
C GLU A 276 24.05 -25.83 8.78
N ARG A 277 22.72 -25.80 8.93
CA ARG A 277 21.84 -26.88 8.47
C ARG A 277 21.92 -27.17 6.96
N PRO A 278 21.85 -26.17 6.07
CA PRO A 278 22.04 -26.38 4.64
C PRO A 278 23.39 -27.02 4.32
N LEU A 279 24.46 -26.57 5.00
CA LEU A 279 25.81 -27.08 4.82
C LEU A 279 25.93 -28.56 5.22
N GLN A 280 25.33 -28.96 6.35
CA GLN A 280 25.32 -30.35 6.79
C GLN A 280 24.57 -31.26 5.81
N ALA A 281 23.43 -30.80 5.28
CA ALA A 281 22.68 -31.55 4.27
C ALA A 281 23.47 -31.72 2.96
N ALA A 282 24.14 -30.66 2.49
CA ALA A 282 25.00 -30.71 1.32
C ALA A 282 26.18 -31.67 1.52
N LEU A 283 26.84 -31.61 2.69
CA LEU A 283 27.95 -32.48 3.04
C LEU A 283 27.52 -33.96 3.07
N LEU A 284 26.39 -34.27 3.71
CA LEU A 284 25.86 -35.64 3.77
C LEU A 284 25.54 -36.18 2.38
N THR A 285 24.92 -35.36 1.53
CA THR A 285 24.61 -35.73 0.13
C THR A 285 25.90 -36.02 -0.66
N LEU A 286 26.94 -35.21 -0.46
CA LEU A 286 28.22 -35.37 -1.13
C LEU A 286 28.97 -36.63 -0.67
N VAL A 287 28.94 -36.93 0.62
CA VAL A 287 29.53 -38.16 1.19
C VAL A 287 28.82 -39.39 0.65
N LEU A 288 27.47 -39.38 0.58
CA LEU A 288 26.69 -40.49 0.03
C LEU A 288 26.99 -40.71 -1.46
N LEU A 289 27.02 -39.64 -2.25
CA LEU A 289 27.32 -39.73 -3.68
C LEU A 289 28.77 -40.18 -3.93
N GLY A 290 29.73 -39.62 -3.20
CA GLY A 290 31.14 -40.01 -3.28
C GLY A 290 31.35 -41.47 -2.88
N GLY A 291 30.67 -41.94 -1.82
CA GLY A 291 30.67 -43.34 -1.40
C GLY A 291 30.11 -44.27 -2.49
N LEU A 292 29.02 -43.89 -3.15
CA LEU A 292 28.45 -44.65 -4.26
C LEU A 292 29.41 -44.76 -5.44
N VAL A 293 30.05 -43.65 -5.85
CA VAL A 293 31.02 -43.65 -6.96
C VAL A 293 32.23 -44.51 -6.59
N LEU A 294 32.74 -44.44 -5.36
CA LEU A 294 33.83 -45.27 -4.89
C LEU A 294 33.48 -46.77 -4.92
N LEU A 295 32.26 -47.14 -4.50
CA LEU A 295 31.79 -48.52 -4.56
C LEU A 295 31.70 -49.04 -6.01
N LEU A 296 31.17 -48.23 -6.92
CA LEU A 296 31.07 -48.58 -8.35
C LEU A 296 32.46 -48.69 -9.00
N ALA A 297 33.37 -47.75 -8.73
CA ALA A 297 34.75 -47.75 -9.23
C ALA A 297 35.55 -48.94 -8.68
N SER A 298 35.38 -49.25 -7.38
CA SER A 298 36.03 -50.40 -6.76
C SER A 298 35.47 -51.72 -7.28
N GLY A 299 34.14 -51.80 -7.49
CA GLY A 299 33.47 -52.97 -8.05
C GLY A 299 33.90 -53.24 -9.49
N THR A 300 33.99 -52.21 -10.33
CA THR A 300 34.47 -52.31 -11.71
C THR A 300 35.95 -52.68 -11.77
N ALA A 301 36.80 -52.08 -10.92
CA ALA A 301 38.21 -52.45 -10.83
C ALA A 301 38.41 -53.91 -10.37
N LEU A 302 37.65 -54.38 -9.37
CA LEU A 302 37.68 -55.78 -8.93
C LEU A 302 37.16 -56.75 -9.98
N TRP A 303 36.13 -56.35 -10.74
CA TRP A 303 35.59 -57.13 -11.86
C TRP A 303 36.62 -57.28 -12.99
N LEU A 304 37.24 -56.17 -13.40
CA LEU A 304 38.33 -56.16 -14.39
C LEU A 304 39.54 -56.97 -13.91
N TRP A 305 39.91 -56.87 -12.63
CA TRP A 305 40.99 -57.66 -12.05
C TRP A 305 40.69 -59.17 -12.11
N ARG A 306 39.50 -59.60 -11.72
CA ARG A 306 39.09 -61.03 -11.80
C ARG A 306 39.08 -61.56 -13.23
N LEU A 307 38.79 -60.71 -14.21
CA LEU A 307 38.84 -61.05 -15.64
C LEU A 307 40.28 -61.30 -16.13
N ILE A 308 41.27 -60.58 -15.57
CA ILE A 308 42.68 -60.64 -16.00
C ILE A 308 43.48 -61.68 -15.21
N GLU A 309 43.21 -61.85 -13.91
CA GLU A 309 43.99 -62.74 -13.03
C GLU A 309 43.75 -64.23 -13.30
N ARG A 310 42.49 -64.63 -13.56
CA ARG A 310 42.13 -66.04 -13.79
C ARG A 310 42.86 -66.66 -14.99
N PRO A 311 42.94 -65.98 -16.16
CA PRO A 311 43.76 -66.46 -17.29
C PRO A 311 45.25 -66.51 -16.97
N LEU A 312 45.80 -65.49 -16.28
CA LEU A 312 47.24 -65.38 -16.02
C LEU A 312 47.74 -66.43 -15.02
N ALA A 313 46.92 -66.77 -14.00
CA ALA A 313 47.18 -67.86 -13.07
C ALA A 313 47.14 -69.25 -13.75
N SER A 314 46.24 -69.43 -14.72
CA SER A 314 46.18 -70.67 -15.51
C SER A 314 47.37 -70.83 -16.47
N LEU A 315 47.90 -69.73 -17.02
CA LEU A 315 49.08 -69.72 -17.89
C LEU A 315 50.39 -70.00 -17.14
N THR A 316 50.52 -69.48 -15.92
CA THR A 316 51.69 -69.73 -15.07
C THR A 316 51.70 -71.17 -14.52
N ALA A 317 50.53 -71.72 -14.15
CA ALA A 317 50.39 -73.13 -13.79
C ALA A 317 50.65 -74.10 -14.96
N ALA A 318 50.28 -73.72 -16.19
CA ALA A 318 50.59 -74.49 -17.40
C ALA A 318 52.09 -74.44 -17.76
N SER A 319 52.79 -73.35 -17.43
CA SER A 319 54.23 -73.23 -17.73
C SER A 319 55.11 -74.18 -16.89
N GLY A 320 54.68 -74.55 -15.69
CA GLY A 320 55.37 -75.54 -14.85
C GLY A 320 55.31 -76.98 -15.39
N ALA A 321 54.41 -77.26 -16.35
CA ALA A 321 54.27 -78.56 -16.99
C ALA A 321 55.12 -78.71 -18.28
N LEU A 322 55.80 -77.65 -18.75
CA LEU A 322 56.59 -77.64 -19.99
C LEU A 322 57.88 -78.47 -19.95
N GLY A 323 58.12 -79.23 -18.88
CA GLY A 323 59.29 -80.10 -18.77
C GLY A 323 59.12 -81.50 -19.36
N LYS A 324 57.90 -82.03 -19.52
CA LYS A 324 57.69 -83.45 -19.89
C LYS A 324 56.32 -83.73 -20.53
N SER A 325 56.10 -83.37 -21.80
CA SER A 325 55.12 -84.03 -22.70
C SER A 325 55.02 -83.31 -24.05
N ASP A 326 54.95 -84.07 -25.15
CA ASP A 326 54.79 -83.61 -26.55
C ASP A 326 53.32 -83.41 -26.98
N ASN A 327 52.38 -83.22 -26.04
CA ASN A 327 50.99 -82.93 -26.37
C ASN A 327 50.69 -81.42 -26.22
N PRO A 328 49.96 -80.80 -27.17
CA PRO A 328 49.61 -79.38 -27.08
C PRO A 328 48.68 -79.14 -25.89
N ILE A 329 49.12 -78.30 -24.95
CA ILE A 329 48.30 -77.86 -23.83
C ILE A 329 47.21 -76.92 -24.39
N ALA A 330 46.01 -77.45 -24.57
CA ALA A 330 44.83 -76.64 -24.92
C ALA A 330 44.35 -75.88 -23.67
N VAL A 331 44.91 -74.69 -23.45
CA VAL A 331 44.32 -73.74 -22.51
C VAL A 331 43.13 -73.09 -23.22
N ALA A 332 41.91 -73.46 -22.80
CA ALA A 332 40.70 -72.79 -23.25
C ALA A 332 40.58 -71.42 -22.59
N THR A 333 41.35 -70.45 -23.09
CA THR A 333 41.20 -69.03 -22.76
C THR A 333 40.54 -68.31 -23.92
N LYS A 334 39.51 -67.50 -23.64
CA LYS A 334 38.85 -66.64 -24.64
C LYS A 334 39.68 -65.40 -25.01
N LEU A 335 41.00 -65.40 -24.76
CA LEU A 335 41.90 -64.28 -25.05
C LEU A 335 43.01 -64.75 -25.98
N ARG A 336 42.92 -64.32 -27.24
CA ARG A 336 43.73 -64.71 -28.41
C ARG A 336 45.19 -64.18 -28.41
N GLU A 337 45.64 -63.51 -27.36
CA GLU A 337 46.67 -62.47 -27.53
C GLU A 337 48.14 -62.89 -27.33
N PHE A 338 48.46 -64.05 -26.75
CA PHE A 338 49.87 -64.37 -26.48
C PHE A 338 50.64 -65.07 -27.62
N ALA A 339 49.95 -65.58 -28.65
CA ALA A 339 50.59 -66.04 -29.88
C ALA A 339 50.49 -65.02 -31.03
N ALA A 340 49.48 -64.14 -30.99
CA ALA A 340 49.29 -63.06 -31.94
C ALA A 340 50.27 -61.89 -31.75
N LEU A 341 50.94 -61.76 -30.60
CA LEU A 341 51.87 -60.65 -30.31
C LEU A 341 53.07 -60.58 -31.29
N ARG A 342 53.46 -61.71 -31.89
CA ARG A 342 54.55 -61.75 -32.89
C ARG A 342 54.08 -61.38 -34.30
N ASP A 343 52.84 -61.71 -34.66
CA ASP A 343 52.26 -61.45 -35.98
C ASP A 343 51.40 -60.15 -36.03
N ALA A 344 51.02 -59.61 -34.87
CA ALA A 344 50.26 -58.37 -34.72
C ALA A 344 51.12 -57.11 -34.75
N LEU A 345 52.44 -57.19 -34.52
CA LEU A 345 53.31 -56.01 -34.57
C LEU A 345 53.44 -55.44 -36.00
N SER A 346 53.30 -56.28 -37.03
CA SER A 346 53.31 -55.86 -38.44
C SER A 346 51.91 -55.42 -38.93
N SER A 347 50.84 -56.03 -38.40
CA SER A 347 49.45 -55.72 -38.78
C SER A 347 48.88 -54.51 -38.01
N ALA A 348 49.38 -54.22 -36.81
CA ALA A 348 48.94 -53.10 -35.98
C ALA A 348 49.30 -51.73 -36.58
N SER A 349 50.35 -51.61 -37.41
CA SER A 349 50.71 -50.33 -38.03
C SER A 349 49.66 -49.85 -39.06
N GLN A 350 48.90 -50.77 -39.67
CA GLN A 350 47.82 -50.46 -40.60
C GLN A 350 46.45 -50.35 -39.92
N GLN A 351 46.16 -51.21 -38.94
CA GLN A 351 44.88 -51.18 -38.20
C GLN A 351 44.77 -49.99 -37.23
N ILE A 352 45.89 -49.57 -36.60
CA ILE A 352 45.92 -48.38 -35.73
C ILE A 352 45.54 -47.13 -36.51
N ARG A 353 45.84 -47.03 -37.82
CA ARG A 353 45.41 -45.88 -38.63
C ARG A 353 43.91 -45.87 -38.91
N SER A 354 43.28 -47.02 -39.10
CA SER A 354 41.82 -47.10 -39.31
C SER A 354 41.02 -46.99 -38.02
N ASP A 355 41.53 -47.53 -36.91
CA ASP A 355 40.89 -47.45 -35.60
C ASP A 355 41.15 -46.10 -34.93
N SER A 356 42.33 -45.48 -35.07
CA SER A 356 42.54 -44.07 -34.68
C SER A 356 41.67 -43.13 -35.50
N ALA A 357 41.48 -43.35 -36.81
CA ALA A 357 40.58 -42.53 -37.60
C ALA A 357 39.11 -42.68 -37.16
N ASN A 358 38.65 -43.90 -36.86
CA ASN A 358 37.30 -44.13 -36.33
C ASN A 358 37.14 -43.63 -34.88
N LEU A 359 38.17 -43.71 -34.05
CA LEU A 359 38.15 -43.19 -32.70
C LEU A 359 38.20 -41.67 -32.70
N GLU A 360 39.01 -41.05 -33.56
CA GLU A 360 39.03 -39.59 -33.76
C GLU A 360 37.71 -39.10 -34.34
N LEU A 361 37.09 -39.83 -35.28
CA LEU A 361 35.75 -39.52 -35.77
C LEU A 361 34.70 -39.63 -34.65
N ARG A 362 34.73 -40.69 -33.83
CA ARG A 362 33.79 -40.83 -32.70
C ARG A 362 34.08 -39.83 -31.59
N VAL A 363 35.34 -39.49 -31.33
CA VAL A 363 35.71 -38.46 -30.34
C VAL A 363 35.29 -37.10 -30.87
N ALA A 364 35.49 -36.79 -32.15
CA ALA A 364 35.02 -35.55 -32.76
C ALA A 364 33.49 -35.47 -32.78
N GLU A 365 32.80 -36.56 -33.12
CA GLU A 365 31.33 -36.67 -33.08
C GLU A 365 30.81 -36.49 -31.65
N ARG A 366 31.40 -37.17 -30.66
CA ARG A 366 31.01 -37.02 -29.25
C ARG A 366 31.40 -35.66 -28.67
N THR A 367 32.50 -35.05 -29.12
CA THR A 367 32.88 -33.69 -28.70
C THR A 367 31.90 -32.69 -29.28
N ARG A 368 31.48 -32.85 -30.54
CA ARG A 368 30.45 -32.04 -31.18
C ARG A 368 29.08 -32.22 -30.51
N ASP A 369 28.66 -33.46 -30.25
CA ASP A 369 27.44 -33.74 -29.48
C ASP A 369 27.47 -33.09 -28.10
N LEU A 370 28.64 -33.12 -27.44
CA LEU A 370 28.83 -32.52 -26.13
C LEU A 370 28.80 -30.99 -26.22
N GLU A 371 29.42 -30.39 -27.24
CA GLU A 371 29.37 -28.95 -27.50
C GLU A 371 27.94 -28.49 -27.81
N GLU A 372 27.21 -29.23 -28.65
CA GLU A 372 25.80 -28.95 -28.95
C GLU A 372 24.91 -29.13 -27.71
N ALA A 373 25.14 -30.17 -26.91
CA ALA A 373 24.42 -30.38 -25.66
C ALA A 373 24.74 -29.30 -24.63
N ASN A 374 26.00 -28.87 -24.52
CA ASN A 374 26.44 -27.83 -23.61
C ASN A 374 25.87 -26.46 -24.04
N ALA A 375 25.90 -26.14 -25.34
CA ALA A 375 25.26 -24.95 -25.88
C ALA A 375 23.74 -24.92 -25.61
N ARG A 376 23.04 -26.06 -25.76
CA ARG A 376 21.63 -26.19 -25.39
C ARG A 376 21.42 -26.00 -23.88
N LEU A 377 22.30 -26.56 -23.05
CA LEU A 377 22.23 -26.42 -21.60
C LEU A 377 22.44 -24.96 -21.18
N THR A 378 23.44 -24.28 -21.75
CA THR A 378 23.71 -22.86 -21.50
C THR A 378 22.52 -22.00 -21.92
N ALA A 379 21.96 -22.24 -23.11
CA ALA A 379 20.77 -21.52 -23.56
C ALA A 379 19.55 -21.74 -22.65
N GLU A 380 19.36 -22.95 -22.12
CA GLU A 380 18.29 -23.26 -21.17
C GLU A 380 18.56 -22.64 -19.78
N ILE A 381 19.80 -22.62 -19.31
CA ILE A 381 20.22 -21.94 -18.07
C ILE A 381 19.96 -20.44 -18.20
N ASP A 382 20.36 -19.82 -19.31
CA ASP A 382 20.12 -18.39 -19.56
C ASP A 382 18.62 -18.10 -19.66
N ARG A 383 17.85 -18.99 -20.27
CA ARG A 383 16.38 -18.89 -20.33
C ARG A 383 15.76 -18.96 -18.94
N ARG A 384 16.20 -19.91 -18.10
CA ARG A 384 15.74 -20.05 -16.72
C ARG A 384 16.14 -18.85 -15.86
N ALA A 385 17.37 -18.37 -15.95
CA ALA A 385 17.84 -17.20 -15.23
C ALA A 385 17.04 -15.94 -15.59
N ARG A 386 16.69 -15.75 -16.87
CA ARG A 386 15.79 -14.66 -17.30
C ARG A 386 14.38 -14.80 -16.72
N VAL A 387 13.82 -16.01 -16.73
CA VAL A 387 12.48 -16.28 -16.18
C VAL A 387 12.47 -16.10 -14.65
N GLU A 388 13.51 -16.55 -13.95
CA GLU A 388 13.65 -16.34 -12.50
C GLU A 388 13.84 -14.86 -12.15
N ALA A 389 14.65 -14.12 -12.91
CA ALA A 389 14.79 -12.67 -12.73
C ALA A 389 13.45 -11.94 -12.96
N MET A 390 12.68 -12.34 -13.98
CA MET A 390 11.33 -11.84 -14.21
C MET A 390 10.37 -12.21 -13.08
N LEU A 391 10.46 -13.42 -12.53
CA LEU A 391 9.63 -13.88 -11.41
C LEU A 391 9.94 -13.11 -10.12
N VAL A 392 11.22 -12.93 -9.80
CA VAL A 392 11.66 -12.14 -8.64
C VAL A 392 11.23 -10.68 -8.79
N GLN A 393 11.35 -10.11 -10.00
CA GLN A 393 10.88 -8.76 -10.27
C GLN A 393 9.35 -8.65 -10.17
N ALA A 394 8.61 -9.65 -10.65
CA ALA A 394 7.15 -9.71 -10.53
C ALA A 394 6.71 -9.86 -9.07
N GLN A 395 7.40 -10.66 -8.26
CA GLN A 395 7.14 -10.82 -6.83
C GLN A 395 7.47 -9.54 -6.04
N LYS A 396 8.58 -8.86 -6.37
CA LYS A 396 8.89 -7.53 -5.82
C LYS A 396 7.81 -6.52 -6.18
N MET A 397 7.37 -6.50 -7.44
CA MET A 397 6.30 -5.61 -7.90
C MET A 397 4.96 -5.94 -7.22
N GLU A 398 4.65 -7.21 -6.99
CA GLU A 398 3.45 -7.64 -6.26
C GLU A 398 3.52 -7.27 -4.77
N ALA A 399 4.68 -7.42 -4.13
CA ALA A 399 4.88 -7.06 -2.72
C ALA A 399 4.81 -5.54 -2.50
N ILE A 400 5.48 -4.75 -3.34
CA ILE A 400 5.37 -3.28 -3.31
C ILE A 400 3.95 -2.86 -3.67
N GLY A 401 3.33 -3.59 -4.58
CA GLY A 401 1.98 -3.36 -5.04
C GLY A 401 0.93 -3.47 -3.92
N ASN A 402 0.95 -4.60 -3.20
CA ASN A 402 0.08 -4.85 -2.06
C ASN A 402 0.33 -3.85 -0.90
N LEU A 403 1.60 -3.48 -0.65
CA LEU A 403 1.96 -2.50 0.38
C LEU A 403 1.45 -1.09 0.02
N THR A 404 1.62 -0.69 -1.24
CA THR A 404 1.21 0.64 -1.73
C THR A 404 -0.31 0.75 -1.80
N GLY A 405 -1.01 -0.35 -2.15
CA GLY A 405 -2.46 -0.42 -2.16
C GLY A 405 -3.11 -0.21 -0.79
N GLY A 406 -2.58 -0.86 0.26
CA GLY A 406 -3.05 -0.67 1.64
C GLY A 406 -2.81 0.76 2.15
N VAL A 407 -1.63 1.33 1.88
CA VAL A 407 -1.30 2.70 2.32
C VAL A 407 -2.14 3.75 1.57
N ALA A 408 -2.35 3.59 0.27
CA ALA A 408 -3.18 4.50 -0.53
C ALA A 408 -4.66 4.41 -0.17
N HIS A 409 -5.14 3.22 0.21
CA HIS A 409 -6.49 3.02 0.73
C HIS A 409 -6.73 3.83 2.01
N ASP A 410 -5.86 3.69 3.00
CA ASP A 410 -5.95 4.44 4.25
C ASP A 410 -5.85 5.95 4.00
N PHE A 411 -5.01 6.37 3.05
CA PHE A 411 -4.87 7.76 2.65
C PHE A 411 -6.16 8.30 1.99
N ASN A 412 -6.82 7.50 1.15
CA ASN A 412 -8.09 7.87 0.52
C ASN A 412 -9.22 7.96 1.55
N ASN A 413 -9.25 7.09 2.56
CA ASN A 413 -10.23 7.18 3.65
C ASN A 413 -10.03 8.46 4.47
N LEU A 414 -8.79 8.79 4.83
CA LEU A 414 -8.47 10.05 5.49
C LEU A 414 -8.89 11.26 4.66
N LEU A 415 -8.57 11.27 3.36
CA LEU A 415 -8.95 12.34 2.46
C LEU A 415 -10.47 12.46 2.27
N GLN A 416 -11.20 11.33 2.27
CA GLN A 416 -12.65 11.33 2.21
C GLN A 416 -13.28 11.98 3.45
N VAL A 417 -12.79 11.64 4.64
CA VAL A 417 -13.25 12.24 5.91
C VAL A 417 -12.92 13.73 5.96
N ILE A 418 -11.69 14.12 5.59
CA ILE A 418 -11.28 15.53 5.58
C ILE A 418 -12.10 16.31 4.56
N GLY A 419 -12.24 15.80 3.34
CA GLY A 419 -13.00 16.45 2.27
C GLY A 419 -14.48 16.59 2.61
N GLY A 420 -15.11 15.54 3.14
CA GLY A 420 -16.52 15.56 3.54
C GLY A 420 -16.79 16.55 4.67
N ASN A 421 -15.96 16.58 5.72
CA ASN A 421 -16.11 17.54 6.81
C ASN A 421 -15.88 18.99 6.34
N LEU A 422 -14.94 19.24 5.43
CA LEU A 422 -14.74 20.56 4.84
C LEU A 422 -15.95 21.00 4.00
N GLN A 423 -16.59 20.08 3.28
CA GLN A 423 -17.84 20.36 2.55
C GLN A 423 -19.00 20.68 3.50
N LEU A 424 -19.15 19.95 4.61
CA LEU A 424 -20.13 20.26 5.63
C LEU A 424 -19.86 21.63 6.26
N LEU A 425 -18.61 21.88 6.66
CA LEU A 425 -18.17 23.14 7.24
C LEU A 425 -18.38 24.33 6.28
N SER A 426 -18.19 24.15 4.98
CA SER A 426 -18.42 25.23 3.99
C SER A 426 -19.83 25.81 4.05
N ARG A 427 -20.82 25.03 4.52
CA ARG A 427 -22.22 25.45 4.69
C ARG A 427 -22.48 26.14 6.01
N GLU A 428 -21.81 25.71 7.07
CA GLU A 428 -21.94 26.27 8.43
C GLU A 428 -21.21 27.61 8.57
N VAL A 429 -20.22 27.89 7.71
CA VAL A 429 -19.38 29.09 7.78
C VAL A 429 -20.13 30.39 7.43
N GLY A 430 -21.36 30.32 6.91
CA GLY A 430 -22.21 31.49 6.62
C GLY A 430 -21.53 32.51 5.69
N ASN A 431 -21.79 33.82 5.90
CA ASN A 431 -21.24 34.91 5.07
C ASN A 431 -19.77 35.31 5.41
N ASN A 432 -19.01 34.48 6.13
CA ASN A 432 -17.62 34.80 6.47
C ASN A 432 -16.67 34.45 5.32
N GLU A 433 -16.49 35.38 4.37
CA GLU A 433 -15.65 35.22 3.18
C GLU A 433 -14.22 34.74 3.49
N LYS A 434 -13.63 35.15 4.61
CA LYS A 434 -12.27 34.72 5.01
C LYS A 434 -12.23 33.27 5.47
N ALA A 435 -13.26 32.80 6.17
CA ALA A 435 -13.37 31.41 6.59
C ALA A 435 -13.72 30.52 5.39
N LEU A 436 -14.61 30.98 4.50
CA LEU A 436 -14.94 30.28 3.25
C LEU A 436 -13.69 30.12 2.36
N ALA A 437 -12.90 31.18 2.19
CA ALA A 437 -11.64 31.11 1.45
C ALA A 437 -10.61 30.13 2.05
N LYS A 438 -10.62 29.91 3.37
CA LYS A 438 -9.77 28.90 4.02
C LYS A 438 -10.27 27.48 3.76
N VAL A 439 -11.59 27.27 3.81
CA VAL A 439 -12.23 25.99 3.48
C VAL A 439 -11.96 25.62 2.02
N GLU A 440 -12.11 26.56 1.09
CA GLU A 440 -11.78 26.37 -0.33
C GLU A 440 -10.32 25.96 -0.55
N ARG A 441 -9.37 26.61 0.14
CA ARG A 441 -7.94 26.24 0.05
C ARG A 441 -7.66 24.86 0.63
N ALA A 442 -8.33 24.49 1.72
CA ALA A 442 -8.20 23.17 2.33
C ALA A 442 -8.79 22.08 1.42
N MET A 443 -9.96 22.34 0.81
CA MET A 443 -10.59 21.49 -0.21
C MET A 443 -9.67 21.28 -1.42
N ALA A 444 -9.02 22.34 -1.91
CA ALA A 444 -8.01 22.21 -2.96
C ALA A 444 -6.80 21.37 -2.53
N GLY A 445 -6.45 21.39 -1.24
CA GLY A 445 -5.42 20.52 -0.65
C GLY A 445 -5.83 19.05 -0.64
N VAL A 446 -7.07 18.74 -0.26
CA VAL A 446 -7.64 17.39 -0.32
C VAL A 446 -7.65 16.87 -1.75
N ALA A 447 -8.08 17.68 -2.73
CA ALA A 447 -8.09 17.31 -4.14
C ALA A 447 -6.69 16.97 -4.67
N ARG A 448 -5.66 17.76 -4.30
CA ARG A 448 -4.26 17.44 -4.64
C ARG A 448 -3.77 16.16 -3.96
N GLY A 449 -4.12 15.95 -2.69
CA GLY A 449 -3.79 14.73 -1.95
C GLY A 449 -4.42 13.48 -2.59
N ALA A 450 -5.66 13.60 -3.03
CA ALA A 450 -6.39 12.54 -3.74
C ALA A 450 -5.72 12.20 -5.06
N HIS A 451 -5.30 13.22 -5.82
CA HIS A 451 -4.55 13.01 -7.05
C HIS A 451 -3.21 12.29 -6.81
N LEU A 452 -2.45 12.69 -5.79
CA LEU A 452 -1.19 12.01 -5.43
C LEU A 452 -1.42 10.56 -4.96
N SER A 453 -2.47 10.33 -4.18
CA SER A 453 -2.88 8.98 -3.75
C SER A 453 -3.24 8.10 -4.95
N SER A 454 -3.96 8.63 -5.92
CA SER A 454 -4.31 7.91 -7.16
C SER A 454 -3.07 7.53 -7.99
N GLN A 455 -2.03 8.38 -8.00
CA GLN A 455 -0.74 8.08 -8.65
C GLN A 455 0.04 6.98 -7.92
N LEU A 456 -0.01 6.94 -6.59
CA LEU A 456 0.54 5.83 -5.80
C LEU A 456 -0.23 4.53 -6.05
N LEU A 457 -1.56 4.61 -6.17
CA LEU A 457 -2.42 3.46 -6.40
C LEU A 457 -2.24 2.85 -7.81
N ALA A 458 -1.91 3.67 -8.82
CA ALA A 458 -1.54 3.22 -10.16
C ALA A 458 -0.29 2.30 -10.17
N PHE A 459 0.51 2.32 -9.09
CA PHE A 459 1.66 1.45 -8.87
C PHE A 459 1.32 0.11 -8.19
N GLY A 460 0.19 0.08 -7.45
CA GLY A 460 -0.19 -0.96 -6.49
C GLY A 460 -0.64 -2.30 -7.10
N ARG A 461 -1.36 -2.23 -8.21
CA ARG A 461 -1.84 -3.35 -9.04
C ARG A 461 -2.66 -2.72 -10.16
N ARG A 462 -2.85 -3.44 -11.26
CA ARG A 462 -3.67 -3.00 -12.41
C ARG A 462 -5.05 -2.53 -11.91
N GLN A 463 -5.28 -1.21 -11.85
CA GLN A 463 -6.64 -0.69 -11.75
C GLN A 463 -7.44 -1.29 -12.92
N PRO A 464 -8.65 -1.82 -12.70
CA PRO A 464 -9.54 -2.17 -13.80
C PRO A 464 -9.80 -0.88 -14.56
N LEU A 465 -9.34 -0.85 -15.81
CA LEU A 465 -9.70 0.23 -16.73
C LEU A 465 -11.23 0.24 -16.84
N GLU A 466 -11.83 1.42 -16.96
CA GLU A 466 -13.21 1.55 -17.45
C GLU A 466 -13.17 1.86 -18.96
N PRO A 467 -12.83 0.88 -19.82
CA PRO A 467 -12.63 1.16 -21.23
C PRO A 467 -13.94 1.61 -21.87
N LYS A 468 -13.90 2.80 -22.45
CA LYS A 468 -14.99 3.39 -23.25
C LYS A 468 -14.51 3.55 -24.67
N VAL A 469 -15.43 3.52 -25.62
CA VAL A 469 -15.09 3.78 -27.01
C VAL A 469 -14.93 5.29 -27.16
N VAL A 470 -13.69 5.75 -27.28
CA VAL A 470 -13.37 7.19 -27.30
C VAL A 470 -12.83 7.63 -28.65
N ASN A 471 -13.16 8.87 -29.03
CA ASN A 471 -12.41 9.59 -30.05
C ASN A 471 -11.29 10.41 -29.39
N VAL A 472 -10.04 9.95 -29.56
CA VAL A 472 -8.84 10.59 -28.95
C VAL A 472 -8.73 12.06 -29.33
N GLY A 473 -9.08 12.42 -30.57
CA GLY A 473 -9.05 13.79 -31.04
C GLY A 473 -10.02 14.72 -30.31
N ARG A 474 -11.21 14.22 -29.96
CA ARG A 474 -12.20 14.97 -29.16
C ARG A 474 -11.73 15.12 -27.72
N LEU A 475 -11.21 14.04 -27.12
CA LEU A 475 -10.69 14.03 -25.76
C LEU A 475 -9.58 15.09 -25.57
N ILE A 476 -8.58 15.09 -26.46
CA ILE A 476 -7.44 16.02 -26.36
C ILE A 476 -7.89 17.47 -26.47
N ARG A 477 -8.82 17.79 -27.40
CA ARG A 477 -9.37 19.16 -27.50
C ARG A 477 -10.10 19.60 -26.22
N GLY A 478 -10.76 18.67 -25.53
CA GLY A 478 -11.38 18.94 -24.22
C GLY A 478 -10.36 19.23 -23.11
N MET A 479 -9.09 18.86 -23.29
CA MET A 479 -8.02 19.08 -22.33
C MET A 479 -7.27 20.41 -22.54
N ASP A 480 -7.57 21.20 -23.58
CA ASP A 480 -6.82 22.41 -23.93
C ASP A 480 -6.67 23.38 -22.74
N ASP A 481 -7.75 23.64 -22.00
CA ASP A 481 -7.75 24.52 -20.83
C ASP A 481 -6.93 23.96 -19.66
N LEU A 482 -7.03 22.64 -19.42
CA LEU A 482 -6.28 21.93 -18.38
C LEU A 482 -4.77 21.97 -18.67
N LEU A 483 -4.39 21.71 -19.92
CA LEU A 483 -3.01 21.69 -20.37
C LEU A 483 -2.39 23.10 -20.27
N ARG A 484 -3.11 24.14 -20.73
CA ARG A 484 -2.65 25.54 -20.60
C ARG A 484 -2.40 25.94 -19.14
N ARG A 485 -3.32 25.60 -18.23
CA ARG A 485 -3.18 25.91 -16.80
C ARG A 485 -2.03 25.16 -16.13
N THR A 486 -1.84 23.89 -16.48
CA THR A 486 -0.84 23.01 -15.84
C THR A 486 0.57 23.29 -16.34
N ILE A 487 0.72 23.56 -17.63
CA ILE A 487 2.03 23.75 -18.27
C ILE A 487 2.51 25.20 -18.14
N GLY A 488 1.60 26.17 -18.14
CA GLY A 488 1.88 27.60 -18.03
C GLY A 488 2.08 28.28 -19.39
N GLU A 489 2.02 29.62 -19.41
CA GLU A 489 2.00 30.42 -20.64
C GLU A 489 3.33 30.47 -21.40
N ALA A 490 4.44 30.08 -20.75
CA ALA A 490 5.78 30.13 -21.33
C ALA A 490 6.09 28.97 -22.31
N VAL A 491 5.25 27.93 -22.35
CA VAL A 491 5.33 26.84 -23.33
C VAL A 491 4.18 26.98 -24.34
N GLN A 492 4.52 27.07 -25.61
CA GLN A 492 3.54 27.09 -26.69
C GLN A 492 3.04 25.67 -26.97
N ILE A 493 1.74 25.45 -26.75
CA ILE A 493 1.09 24.16 -27.01
C ILE A 493 0.41 24.21 -28.38
N GLU A 494 0.78 23.28 -29.26
CA GLU A 494 0.14 23.06 -30.56
C GLU A 494 -0.52 21.68 -30.57
N THR A 495 -1.76 21.61 -31.06
CA THR A 495 -2.52 20.34 -31.14
C THR A 495 -2.99 20.11 -32.56
N VAL A 496 -2.55 18.99 -33.14
CA VAL A 496 -2.85 18.59 -34.52
C VAL A 496 -3.61 17.28 -34.50
N VAL A 497 -4.85 17.29 -34.99
CA VAL A 497 -5.69 16.09 -35.05
C VAL A 497 -6.06 15.81 -36.50
N ALA A 498 -5.67 14.64 -37.00
CA ALA A 498 -5.99 14.21 -38.36
C ALA A 498 -7.52 14.07 -38.57
N GLY A 499 -7.99 14.46 -39.75
CA GLY A 499 -9.38 14.22 -40.15
C GLY A 499 -9.68 12.73 -40.28
N GLY A 500 -10.87 12.30 -39.85
CA GLY A 500 -11.27 10.89 -39.92
C GLY A 500 -10.53 9.96 -38.94
N LEU A 501 -10.08 10.51 -37.80
CA LEU A 501 -9.43 9.73 -36.74
C LEU A 501 -10.34 8.58 -36.28
N TRP A 502 -9.78 7.38 -36.18
CA TRP A 502 -10.52 6.21 -35.71
C TRP A 502 -10.80 6.28 -34.20
N ASN A 503 -11.80 5.53 -33.76
CA ASN A 503 -12.06 5.34 -32.34
C ASN A 503 -11.10 4.30 -31.76
N THR A 504 -10.89 4.34 -30.44
CA THR A 504 -10.12 3.35 -29.69
C THR A 504 -10.87 2.98 -28.41
N LEU A 505 -10.67 1.77 -27.92
CA LEU A 505 -11.30 1.27 -26.69
C LEU A 505 -10.29 1.42 -25.55
N VAL A 506 -10.39 2.51 -24.79
CA VAL A 506 -9.48 2.82 -23.68
C VAL A 506 -10.22 3.51 -22.55
N ASP A 507 -9.62 3.55 -21.37
CA ASP A 507 -10.11 4.37 -20.27
C ASP A 507 -9.78 5.86 -20.51
N PRO A 508 -10.78 6.75 -20.62
CA PRO A 508 -10.56 8.17 -20.88
C PRO A 508 -9.70 8.84 -19.80
N THR A 509 -9.92 8.54 -18.53
CA THR A 509 -9.21 9.16 -17.39
C THR A 509 -7.73 8.80 -17.42
N ASN A 510 -7.43 7.54 -17.72
CA ASN A 510 -6.04 7.08 -17.83
C ASN A 510 -5.35 7.64 -19.08
N LEU A 511 -6.07 7.83 -20.19
CA LEU A 511 -5.53 8.49 -21.38
C LEU A 511 -5.24 9.98 -21.11
N GLU A 512 -6.14 10.70 -20.44
CA GLU A 512 -5.94 12.08 -20.01
C GLU A 512 -4.71 12.21 -19.10
N ASN A 513 -4.60 11.34 -18.10
CA ASN A 513 -3.45 11.30 -17.20
C ASN A 513 -2.14 10.98 -17.94
N ALA A 514 -2.18 10.10 -18.94
CA ALA A 514 -1.02 9.80 -19.76
C ALA A 514 -0.54 11.03 -20.54
N VAL A 515 -1.46 11.76 -21.18
CA VAL A 515 -1.15 13.02 -21.89
C VAL A 515 -0.61 14.08 -20.94
N LEU A 516 -1.23 14.25 -19.78
CA LEU A 516 -0.80 15.23 -18.77
C LEU A 516 0.61 14.92 -18.24
N ASN A 517 0.91 13.65 -17.95
CA ASN A 517 2.23 13.22 -17.49
C ASN A 517 3.31 13.47 -18.54
N LEU A 518 3.02 13.19 -19.82
CA LEU A 518 3.93 13.49 -20.92
C LEU A 518 4.15 15.00 -21.04
N ALA A 519 3.09 15.81 -21.01
CA ALA A 519 3.18 17.26 -21.08
C ALA A 519 3.99 17.87 -19.94
N ILE A 520 3.81 17.41 -18.69
CA ILE A 520 4.58 17.86 -17.52
C ILE A 520 6.06 17.49 -17.68
N ASN A 521 6.35 16.27 -18.11
CA ASN A 521 7.73 15.83 -18.33
C ASN A 521 8.41 16.66 -19.43
N SER A 522 7.69 16.92 -20.52
CA SER A 522 8.15 17.79 -21.61
C SER A 522 8.44 19.21 -21.14
N ARG A 523 7.54 19.84 -20.37
CA ARG A 523 7.76 21.17 -19.79
C ARG A 523 9.04 21.23 -18.96
N ASP A 524 9.22 20.24 -18.09
CA ASP A 524 10.38 20.19 -17.21
C ASP A 524 11.68 19.97 -18.01
N ALA A 525 11.65 19.16 -19.08
CA ALA A 525 12.78 18.98 -20.01
C ALA A 525 13.11 20.25 -20.81
N MET A 526 12.13 21.12 -21.01
CA MET A 526 12.29 22.43 -21.65
C MET A 526 12.73 23.55 -20.67
N GLY A 527 12.83 23.26 -19.36
CA GLY A 527 13.14 24.28 -18.37
C GLY A 527 12.02 25.32 -18.20
N GLY A 528 10.78 24.98 -18.57
CA GLY A 528 9.61 25.85 -18.43
C GLY A 528 9.27 26.72 -19.65
N SER A 529 10.04 26.67 -20.75
CA SER A 529 9.74 27.41 -21.99
C SER A 529 10.11 26.64 -23.24
N GLY A 530 9.25 26.61 -24.26
CA GLY A 530 9.51 25.90 -25.52
C GLY A 530 8.23 25.56 -26.28
N HIS A 531 8.30 24.57 -27.17
CA HIS A 531 7.14 24.12 -27.96
C HIS A 531 6.77 22.68 -27.60
N LEU A 532 5.50 22.48 -27.28
CA LEU A 532 4.90 21.17 -27.04
C LEU A 532 3.87 20.89 -28.14
N THR A 533 4.12 19.88 -28.96
CA THR A 533 3.21 19.46 -30.04
C THR A 533 2.52 18.16 -29.67
N ILE A 534 1.19 18.13 -29.69
CA ILE A 534 0.36 16.94 -29.47
C ILE A 534 -0.32 16.57 -30.77
N GLU A 535 0.00 15.41 -31.33
CA GLU A 535 -0.50 14.95 -32.62
C GLU A 535 -1.31 13.66 -32.49
N ALA A 536 -2.52 13.63 -33.05
CA ALA A 536 -3.33 12.42 -33.14
C ALA A 536 -3.59 12.06 -34.61
N GLY A 537 -3.25 10.84 -35.00
CA GLY A 537 -3.40 10.33 -36.37
C GLY A 537 -3.70 8.84 -36.42
N ASN A 538 -4.04 8.34 -37.61
CA ASN A 538 -4.20 6.90 -37.85
C ASN A 538 -2.87 6.32 -38.33
N ALA A 539 -2.47 5.17 -37.79
CA ALA A 539 -1.26 4.46 -38.17
C ALA A 539 -1.57 2.99 -38.49
N PHE A 540 -0.86 2.43 -39.47
CA PHE A 540 -0.87 1.00 -39.76
C PHE A 540 0.52 0.44 -39.46
N LEU A 541 0.60 -0.52 -38.54
CA LEU A 541 1.84 -1.23 -38.22
C LEU A 541 1.88 -2.52 -39.04
N ASP A 542 2.92 -2.67 -39.86
CA ASP A 542 3.09 -3.82 -40.75
C ASP A 542 3.81 -5.00 -40.07
N ASP A 543 3.82 -6.15 -40.74
CA ASP A 543 4.45 -7.38 -40.24
C ASP A 543 5.97 -7.19 -40.03
N ALA A 544 6.63 -6.37 -40.87
CA ALA A 544 8.06 -6.09 -40.76
C ALA A 544 8.43 -5.23 -39.52
N TYR A 545 7.49 -4.42 -39.03
CA TYR A 545 7.63 -3.69 -37.77
C TYR A 545 7.36 -4.59 -36.55
N ALA A 546 6.38 -5.49 -36.66
CA ALA A 546 6.04 -6.49 -35.65
C ALA A 546 7.16 -7.52 -35.43
N GLU A 547 7.82 -7.99 -36.51
CA GLU A 547 8.97 -8.91 -36.42
C GLU A 547 10.16 -8.31 -35.66
N ARG A 548 10.36 -6.99 -35.74
CA ARG A 548 11.44 -6.28 -35.04
C ARG A 548 11.10 -5.93 -33.58
N HIS A 549 9.84 -6.08 -33.17
CA HIS A 549 9.38 -5.78 -31.82
C HIS A 549 8.41 -6.88 -31.37
N ALA A 550 8.94 -7.93 -30.73
CA ALA A 550 8.23 -9.16 -30.34
C ALA A 550 6.94 -8.96 -29.48
N GLU A 551 6.67 -7.74 -29.03
CA GLU A 551 5.53 -7.37 -28.19
C GLU A 551 4.41 -6.62 -28.93
N VAL A 552 4.47 -6.50 -30.27
CA VAL A 552 3.51 -5.73 -31.09
C VAL A 552 2.89 -6.63 -32.16
N SER A 553 1.57 -6.55 -32.35
CA SER A 553 0.86 -7.20 -33.46
C SER A 553 0.71 -6.23 -34.64
N ALA A 554 0.84 -6.72 -35.86
CA ALA A 554 0.52 -5.93 -37.04
C ALA A 554 -0.98 -5.56 -37.05
N GLY A 555 -1.32 -4.34 -37.47
CA GLY A 555 -2.70 -3.88 -37.44
C GLY A 555 -2.91 -2.37 -37.53
N GLN A 556 -4.17 -1.97 -37.33
CA GLN A 556 -4.63 -0.58 -37.37
C GLN A 556 -4.65 0.03 -35.96
N TYR A 557 -3.95 1.14 -35.81
CA TYR A 557 -3.79 1.84 -34.54
C TYR A 557 -4.16 3.32 -34.68
N VAL A 558 -4.70 3.89 -33.61
CA VAL A 558 -4.74 5.33 -33.37
C VAL A 558 -3.42 5.71 -32.73
N GLN A 559 -2.64 6.57 -33.38
CA GLN A 559 -1.35 7.04 -32.91
C GLN A 559 -1.49 8.41 -32.25
N LEU A 560 -1.08 8.52 -30.99
CA LEU A 560 -0.95 9.77 -30.25
C LEU A 560 0.54 10.06 -30.01
N SER A 561 1.04 11.18 -30.52
CA SER A 561 2.41 11.64 -30.31
C SER A 561 2.44 12.89 -29.45
N VAL A 562 3.37 12.94 -28.50
CA VAL A 562 3.70 14.14 -27.72
C VAL A 562 5.16 14.45 -27.99
N THR A 563 5.43 15.61 -28.59
CA THR A 563 6.76 16.06 -29.00
C THR A 563 7.13 17.36 -28.29
N ASP A 564 8.30 17.40 -27.68
CA ASP A 564 8.87 18.60 -27.08
C ASP A 564 10.20 19.00 -27.70
N THR A 565 10.54 20.27 -27.55
CA THR A 565 11.83 20.84 -27.96
C THR A 565 12.81 20.97 -26.79
N GLY A 566 12.74 20.05 -25.82
CA GLY A 566 13.53 20.08 -24.60
C GLY A 566 14.97 19.56 -24.77
N SER A 567 15.62 19.27 -23.65
CA SER A 567 17.03 18.81 -23.62
C SER A 567 17.27 17.41 -24.20
N GLY A 568 16.23 16.63 -24.45
CA GLY A 568 16.35 15.23 -24.90
C GLY A 568 17.02 14.30 -23.88
N MET A 569 17.23 13.04 -24.26
CA MET A 569 17.81 11.98 -23.43
C MET A 569 19.00 11.32 -24.12
N THR A 570 20.00 10.92 -23.34
CA THR A 570 21.08 10.06 -23.85
C THR A 570 20.58 8.61 -24.00
N PRO A 571 21.24 7.77 -24.82
CA PRO A 571 20.85 6.36 -24.99
C PRO A 571 20.74 5.59 -23.66
N GLU A 572 21.64 5.84 -22.71
CA GLU A 572 21.66 5.17 -21.41
C GLU A 572 20.48 5.59 -20.52
N ILE A 573 20.03 6.83 -20.64
CA ILE A 573 18.84 7.34 -19.94
C ILE A 573 17.58 6.79 -20.61
N LEU A 574 17.55 6.74 -21.94
CA LEU A 574 16.41 6.24 -22.72
C LEU A 574 16.09 4.77 -22.41
N GLU A 575 17.12 3.92 -22.27
CA GLU A 575 16.95 2.50 -21.89
C GLU A 575 16.29 2.34 -20.52
N LYS A 576 16.57 3.25 -19.59
CA LYS A 576 16.06 3.22 -18.21
C LYS A 576 14.83 4.10 -17.99
N ALA A 577 14.42 4.89 -18.98
CA ALA A 577 13.38 5.91 -18.83
C ALA A 577 12.01 5.32 -18.42
N PHE A 578 11.76 4.05 -18.77
CA PHE A 578 10.55 3.32 -18.39
C PHE A 578 10.70 2.52 -17.09
N GLU A 579 11.88 2.49 -16.48
CA GLU A 579 12.07 1.84 -15.17
C GLU A 579 11.34 2.64 -14.08
N PRO A 580 10.58 1.97 -13.20
CA PRO A 580 9.96 2.61 -12.05
C PRO A 580 10.96 3.36 -11.16
N PHE A 581 10.56 4.55 -10.70
CA PHE A 581 11.35 5.42 -9.82
C PHE A 581 12.64 5.99 -10.43
N PHE A 582 12.94 5.66 -11.69
CA PHE A 582 14.06 6.26 -12.39
C PHE A 582 13.73 7.72 -12.72
N SER A 583 14.60 8.63 -12.29
CA SER A 583 14.44 10.07 -12.50
C SER A 583 15.82 10.72 -12.60
N THR A 584 15.99 11.60 -13.58
CA THR A 584 17.17 12.46 -13.73
C THR A 584 17.02 13.78 -12.96
N LYS A 585 15.87 14.01 -12.30
CA LYS A 585 15.56 15.23 -11.52
C LYS A 585 16.19 15.18 -10.12
N PRO A 586 16.54 16.33 -9.51
CA PRO A 586 17.02 16.40 -8.12
C PRO A 586 16.05 15.78 -7.12
N GLN A 587 16.58 15.25 -6.03
CA GLN A 587 15.81 14.57 -4.98
C GLN A 587 14.64 15.46 -4.48
N GLY A 588 13.41 14.94 -4.57
CA GLY A 588 12.18 15.66 -4.19
C GLY A 588 11.48 16.47 -5.29
N LYS A 589 12.04 16.56 -6.52
CA LYS A 589 11.42 17.28 -7.66
C LYS A 589 10.88 16.37 -8.78
N GLY A 590 10.95 15.05 -8.61
CA GLY A 590 10.39 14.08 -9.54
C GLY A 590 10.18 12.73 -8.87
N THR A 591 9.00 12.14 -9.06
CA THR A 591 8.66 10.82 -8.51
C THR A 591 9.31 9.67 -9.28
N GLY A 592 9.77 9.90 -10.51
CA GLY A 592 10.26 8.86 -11.42
C GLY A 592 9.17 7.88 -11.89
N LEU A 593 7.89 8.24 -11.72
CA LEU A 593 6.75 7.36 -12.01
C LEU A 593 6.01 7.74 -13.30
N GLY A 594 6.19 8.97 -13.82
CA GLY A 594 5.36 9.50 -14.92
C GLY A 594 5.39 8.64 -16.19
N LEU A 595 6.59 8.27 -16.66
CA LEU A 595 6.74 7.53 -17.93
C LEU A 595 6.42 6.03 -17.79
N SER A 596 6.70 5.44 -16.62
CA SER A 596 6.35 4.05 -16.31
C SER A 596 4.83 3.84 -16.18
N MET A 597 4.09 4.82 -15.65
CA MET A 597 2.62 4.81 -15.65
C MET A 597 2.03 4.85 -17.07
N VAL A 598 2.57 5.71 -17.94
CA VAL A 598 2.16 5.80 -19.36
C VAL A 598 2.38 4.47 -20.06
N PHE A 599 3.54 3.84 -19.85
CA PHE A 599 3.84 2.53 -20.40
C PHE A 599 2.86 1.45 -19.92
N GLY A 600 2.58 1.40 -18.62
CA GLY A 600 1.63 0.46 -18.03
C GLY A 600 0.22 0.59 -18.61
N PHE A 601 -0.30 1.82 -18.70
CA PHE A 601 -1.61 2.11 -19.29
C PHE A 601 -1.71 1.63 -20.75
N VAL A 602 -0.73 1.97 -21.59
CA VAL A 602 -0.76 1.62 -23.01
C VAL A 602 -0.70 0.11 -23.18
N LYS A 603 0.14 -0.59 -22.41
CA LYS A 603 0.21 -2.05 -22.46
C LYS A 603 -1.08 -2.71 -21.98
N GLN A 604 -1.72 -2.20 -20.93
CA GLN A 604 -3.00 -2.71 -20.44
C GLN A 604 -4.14 -2.49 -21.44
N SER A 605 -4.04 -1.44 -22.26
CA SER A 605 -4.97 -1.14 -23.36
C SER A 605 -4.68 -1.94 -24.64
N GLY A 606 -3.75 -2.90 -24.61
CA GLY A 606 -3.34 -3.68 -25.79
C GLY A 606 -2.54 -2.89 -26.82
N GLY A 607 -2.00 -1.74 -26.42
CA GLY A 607 -1.24 -0.81 -27.27
C GLY A 607 0.27 -0.95 -27.18
N HIS A 608 0.97 -0.08 -27.90
CA HIS A 608 2.43 -0.02 -27.95
C HIS A 608 2.95 1.40 -27.72
N VAL A 609 4.13 1.53 -27.08
CA VAL A 609 4.80 2.82 -26.86
C VAL A 609 6.15 2.81 -27.54
N LYS A 610 6.50 3.91 -28.21
CA LYS A 610 7.82 4.16 -28.78
C LYS A 610 8.31 5.55 -28.40
N VAL A 611 9.58 5.67 -28.06
CA VAL A 611 10.21 6.96 -27.73
C VAL A 611 11.36 7.22 -28.68
N TYR A 612 11.43 8.44 -29.19
CA TYR A 612 12.54 8.98 -29.95
C TYR A 612 13.07 10.18 -29.18
N SER A 613 14.36 10.21 -28.89
CA SER A 613 14.97 11.31 -28.15
C SER A 613 16.43 11.41 -28.53
N GLU A 614 16.89 12.63 -28.76
CA GLU A 614 18.30 12.93 -29.02
C GLU A 614 18.73 14.10 -28.13
N PRO A 615 19.93 14.06 -27.51
CA PRO A 615 20.41 15.16 -26.67
C PRO A 615 20.41 16.49 -27.42
N GLY A 616 19.70 17.48 -26.87
CA GLY A 616 19.57 18.83 -27.42
C GLY A 616 18.54 19.00 -28.55
N GLN A 617 17.86 17.93 -28.99
CA GLN A 617 16.85 17.97 -30.05
C GLN A 617 15.42 17.74 -29.54
N GLY A 618 15.27 17.40 -28.25
CA GLY A 618 13.98 17.13 -27.63
C GLY A 618 13.56 15.66 -27.65
N THR A 619 12.29 15.41 -27.36
CA THR A 619 11.74 14.06 -27.21
C THR A 619 10.39 13.95 -27.89
N THR A 620 10.17 12.85 -28.62
CA THR A 620 8.86 12.43 -29.12
C THR A 620 8.47 11.09 -28.51
N VAL A 621 7.36 11.08 -27.79
CA VAL A 621 6.73 9.85 -27.28
C VAL A 621 5.50 9.52 -28.11
N LYS A 622 5.48 8.34 -28.73
CA LYS A 622 4.37 7.84 -29.55
C LYS A 622 3.64 6.69 -28.84
N LEU A 623 2.33 6.85 -28.65
CA LEU A 623 1.43 5.84 -28.13
C LEU A 623 0.58 5.31 -29.29
N TYR A 624 0.56 3.99 -29.48
CA TYR A 624 -0.24 3.30 -30.49
C TYR A 624 -1.36 2.54 -29.77
N LEU A 625 -2.60 2.96 -29.98
CA LEU A 625 -3.78 2.39 -29.35
C LEU A 625 -4.60 1.61 -30.39
N PRO A 626 -5.00 0.35 -30.15
CA PRO A 626 -5.73 -0.44 -31.14
C PRO A 626 -7.02 0.27 -31.61
N ARG A 627 -7.30 0.20 -32.91
CA ARG A 627 -8.56 0.72 -33.47
C ARG A 627 -9.75 -0.05 -32.93
N SER A 628 -10.80 0.67 -32.52
CA SER A 628 -12.15 0.14 -32.32
C SER A 628 -13.06 0.49 -33.50
N SER A 629 -13.93 -0.44 -33.88
CA SER A 629 -14.98 -0.24 -34.89
C SER A 629 -16.35 0.10 -34.28
N GLN A 630 -16.43 0.18 -32.95
CA GLN A 630 -17.65 0.55 -32.24
C GLN A 630 -17.90 2.07 -32.36
N ALA A 631 -19.17 2.47 -32.28
CA ALA A 631 -19.53 3.89 -32.21
C ALA A 631 -18.98 4.51 -30.92
N GLU A 632 -18.62 5.80 -30.97
CA GLU A 632 -18.11 6.51 -29.80
C GLU A 632 -19.17 6.53 -28.70
N ASP A 633 -18.78 6.18 -27.48
CA ASP A 633 -19.58 6.38 -26.28
C ASP A 633 -19.55 7.88 -25.97
N VAL A 634 -20.42 8.65 -26.64
CA VAL A 634 -20.58 10.08 -26.34
C VAL A 634 -21.07 10.17 -24.89
N PRO A 635 -20.32 10.80 -23.97
CA PRO A 635 -20.86 11.13 -22.67
C PRO A 635 -22.10 11.98 -22.93
N VAL A 636 -23.27 11.50 -22.51
CA VAL A 636 -24.38 12.42 -22.29
C VAL A 636 -23.83 13.40 -21.26
N GLU A 637 -23.61 14.66 -21.65
CA GLU A 637 -23.45 15.75 -20.70
C GLU A 637 -24.75 15.78 -19.89
N THR A 638 -24.80 15.00 -18.81
CA THR A 638 -25.89 15.06 -17.84
C THR A 638 -25.72 16.35 -17.08
N ASP A 639 -26.44 17.35 -17.58
CA ASP A 639 -27.16 18.39 -16.87
C ASP A 639 -26.42 19.05 -15.71
N THR A 640 -26.07 20.32 -15.90
CA THR A 640 -25.65 21.27 -14.85
C THR A 640 -26.83 21.74 -13.97
N GLY A 641 -27.95 21.00 -13.98
CA GLY A 641 -29.10 21.25 -13.11
C GLY A 641 -28.73 21.19 -11.62
N PRO A 642 -29.57 21.79 -10.75
CA PRO A 642 -29.35 21.78 -9.31
C PRO A 642 -29.29 20.34 -8.77
N VAL A 643 -28.43 20.11 -7.77
CA VAL A 643 -28.25 18.81 -7.12
C VAL A 643 -29.56 18.38 -6.45
N VAL A 644 -30.30 17.47 -7.10
CA VAL A 644 -31.57 16.94 -6.58
C VAL A 644 -31.30 15.75 -5.67
N GLY A 645 -31.78 15.85 -4.44
CA GLY A 645 -31.84 14.77 -3.47
C GLY A 645 -32.91 13.72 -3.78
N GLY A 646 -33.20 12.84 -2.82
CA GLY A 646 -34.29 11.86 -2.94
C GLY A 646 -34.78 11.38 -1.58
N SER A 647 -35.97 10.77 -1.51
CA SER A 647 -36.59 10.28 -0.26
C SER A 647 -36.44 8.77 -0.05
N GLU A 648 -35.66 8.10 -0.90
CA GLU A 648 -35.44 6.66 -0.89
C GLU A 648 -34.61 6.22 0.33
N THR A 649 -34.76 4.96 0.72
CA THR A 649 -33.98 4.39 1.84
C THR A 649 -32.66 3.81 1.33
N VAL A 650 -31.54 4.35 1.82
CA VAL A 650 -30.19 3.89 1.50
C VAL A 650 -29.61 3.13 2.70
N LEU A 651 -29.23 1.87 2.49
CA LEU A 651 -28.45 1.10 3.47
C LEU A 651 -26.96 1.32 3.19
N VAL A 652 -26.29 2.04 4.10
CA VAL A 652 -24.85 2.31 4.06
C VAL A 652 -24.11 1.24 4.84
N VAL A 653 -23.16 0.58 4.18
CA VAL A 653 -22.30 -0.45 4.76
C VAL A 653 -20.84 -0.05 4.56
N GLU A 654 -20.18 0.29 5.66
CA GLU A 654 -18.82 0.82 5.70
C GLU A 654 -18.22 0.44 7.06
N ASP A 655 -17.00 -0.08 7.09
CA ASP A 655 -16.33 -0.54 8.31
C ASP A 655 -15.71 0.63 9.09
N ASP A 656 -15.12 1.60 8.38
CA ASP A 656 -14.59 2.82 8.97
C ASP A 656 -15.73 3.73 9.49
N GLU A 657 -15.76 3.93 10.81
CA GLU A 657 -16.79 4.73 11.48
C GLU A 657 -16.80 6.19 11.03
N ALA A 658 -15.64 6.81 10.84
CA ALA A 658 -15.55 8.21 10.45
C ALA A 658 -16.00 8.43 8.99
N VAL A 659 -15.64 7.51 8.10
CA VAL A 659 -16.13 7.51 6.71
C VAL A 659 -17.65 7.29 6.70
N ARG A 660 -18.13 6.29 7.44
CA ARG A 660 -19.56 5.95 7.52
C ARG A 660 -20.39 7.14 7.99
N ASP A 661 -20.00 7.81 9.07
CA ASP A 661 -20.74 8.95 9.62
C ASP A 661 -20.72 10.16 8.66
N THR A 662 -19.60 10.39 7.96
CA THR A 662 -19.52 11.45 6.93
C THR A 662 -20.46 11.18 5.75
N VAL A 663 -20.52 9.93 5.29
CA VAL A 663 -21.43 9.51 4.20
C VAL A 663 -22.88 9.60 4.63
N VAL A 664 -23.21 9.15 5.85
CA VAL A 664 -24.55 9.25 6.44
C VAL A 664 -24.99 10.71 6.47
N ALA A 665 -24.20 11.62 7.05
CA ALA A 665 -24.51 13.04 7.11
C ALA A 665 -24.69 13.66 5.71
N THR A 666 -23.88 13.25 4.74
CA THR A 666 -23.98 13.72 3.35
C THR A 666 -25.28 13.28 2.68
N LEU A 667 -25.68 12.02 2.86
CA LEU A 667 -26.90 11.45 2.30
C LEU A 667 -28.16 11.99 2.98
N GLU A 668 -28.14 12.16 4.30
CA GLU A 668 -29.23 12.82 5.04
C GLU A 668 -29.38 14.29 4.60
N GLY A 669 -28.27 14.99 4.39
CA GLY A 669 -28.25 16.35 3.80
C GLY A 669 -28.67 16.41 2.32
N LEU A 670 -28.88 15.25 1.68
CA LEU A 670 -29.50 15.10 0.36
C LEU A 670 -30.95 14.57 0.46
N GLY A 671 -31.51 14.46 1.67
CA GLY A 671 -32.91 14.07 1.91
C GLY A 671 -33.17 12.56 1.99
N TYR A 672 -32.15 11.72 1.86
CA TYR A 672 -32.30 10.26 1.92
C TYR A 672 -32.55 9.77 3.34
N ARG A 673 -33.29 8.67 3.48
CA ARG A 673 -33.37 7.93 4.74
C ARG A 673 -32.20 6.96 4.80
N VAL A 674 -31.33 7.08 5.81
CA VAL A 674 -30.12 6.28 5.87
C VAL A 674 -30.23 5.23 6.98
N LEU A 675 -30.00 3.97 6.62
CA LEU A 675 -29.73 2.90 7.57
C LEU A 675 -28.24 2.63 7.54
N LYS A 676 -27.60 2.41 8.69
CA LYS A 676 -26.16 2.18 8.77
C LYS A 676 -25.85 0.81 9.32
N ALA A 677 -24.86 0.14 8.73
CA ALA A 677 -24.30 -1.12 9.19
C ALA A 677 -22.77 -1.06 9.17
N PRO A 678 -22.08 -1.52 10.23
CA PRO A 678 -20.62 -1.49 10.29
C PRO A 678 -19.95 -2.61 9.50
N ASP A 679 -20.70 -3.62 9.07
CA ASP A 679 -20.15 -4.78 8.37
C ASP A 679 -21.24 -5.48 7.54
N ALA A 680 -20.81 -6.39 6.66
CA ALA A 680 -21.69 -7.12 5.76
C ALA A 680 -22.70 -8.02 6.50
N GLN A 681 -22.35 -8.58 7.65
CA GLN A 681 -23.22 -9.47 8.42
C GLN A 681 -24.35 -8.66 9.05
N SER A 682 -24.02 -7.52 9.67
CA SER A 682 -24.95 -6.56 10.24
C SER A 682 -25.90 -6.01 9.17
N ALA A 683 -25.40 -5.71 7.97
CA ALA A 683 -26.22 -5.28 6.84
C ALA A 683 -27.21 -6.36 6.40
N LEU A 684 -26.78 -7.63 6.37
CA LEU A 684 -27.66 -8.75 6.03
C LEU A 684 -28.77 -8.92 7.08
N VAL A 685 -28.47 -8.75 8.36
CA VAL A 685 -29.49 -8.76 9.43
C VAL A 685 -30.52 -7.65 9.23
N VAL A 686 -30.09 -6.44 8.84
CA VAL A 686 -31.01 -5.34 8.52
C VAL A 686 -31.91 -5.70 7.34
N ILE A 687 -31.36 -6.31 6.29
CA ILE A 687 -32.15 -6.77 5.13
C ILE A 687 -33.12 -7.88 5.53
N GLU A 688 -32.70 -8.83 6.37
CA GLU A 688 -33.52 -9.95 6.85
C GLU A 688 -34.63 -9.53 7.80
N SER A 689 -34.51 -8.37 8.45
CA SER A 689 -35.56 -7.80 9.30
C SER A 689 -36.82 -7.36 8.52
N GLY A 690 -36.74 -7.28 7.19
CA GLY A 690 -37.86 -6.90 6.32
C GLY A 690 -38.02 -5.39 6.12
N VAL A 691 -37.07 -4.57 6.58
CA VAL A 691 -37.07 -3.13 6.32
C VAL A 691 -36.86 -2.88 4.81
N MET A 692 -37.66 -1.95 4.25
CA MET A 692 -37.57 -1.58 2.83
C MET A 692 -36.28 -0.79 2.57
N VAL A 693 -35.38 -1.39 1.78
CA VAL A 693 -34.13 -0.76 1.31
C VAL A 693 -34.20 -0.57 -0.21
N ASP A 694 -33.97 0.66 -0.66
CA ASP A 694 -34.02 1.01 -2.08
C ASP A 694 -32.67 0.91 -2.77
N LEU A 695 -31.61 1.29 -2.06
CA LEU A 695 -30.22 1.27 -2.51
C LEU A 695 -29.32 0.69 -1.43
N LEU A 696 -28.51 -0.30 -1.79
CA LEU A 696 -27.36 -0.73 -1.00
C LEU A 696 -26.13 0.07 -1.43
N PHE A 697 -25.60 0.87 -0.52
CA PHE A 697 -24.35 1.60 -0.68
C PHE A 697 -23.28 0.93 0.18
N THR A 698 -22.31 0.24 -0.43
CA THR A 698 -21.39 -0.63 0.31
C THR A 698 -19.96 -0.50 -0.18
N ASP A 699 -18.98 -0.56 0.72
CA ASP A 699 -17.58 -0.69 0.31
C ASP A 699 -17.33 -2.04 -0.38
N VAL A 700 -16.46 -2.05 -1.39
CA VAL A 700 -15.98 -3.25 -2.08
C VAL A 700 -15.14 -4.12 -1.15
N VAL A 701 -14.35 -3.52 -0.27
CA VAL A 701 -13.47 -4.23 0.66
C VAL A 701 -13.99 -4.02 2.07
N MET A 702 -14.48 -5.09 2.69
CA MET A 702 -14.91 -5.06 4.09
C MET A 702 -14.31 -6.26 4.84
N PRO A 703 -13.78 -6.05 6.06
CA PRO A 703 -13.30 -7.14 6.90
C PRO A 703 -14.45 -8.03 7.36
N GLY A 704 -14.23 -9.34 7.39
CA GLY A 704 -15.20 -10.32 7.89
C GLY A 704 -15.35 -11.56 7.01
N PRO A 705 -16.15 -12.54 7.46
CA PRO A 705 -16.35 -13.80 6.73
C PRO A 705 -17.24 -13.63 5.48
N LEU A 706 -18.11 -12.61 5.45
CA LEU A 706 -19.01 -12.32 4.33
C LEU A 706 -18.46 -11.18 3.48
N LYS A 707 -18.20 -11.43 2.20
CA LYS A 707 -17.69 -10.41 1.26
C LYS A 707 -18.81 -9.51 0.72
N SER A 708 -18.49 -8.27 0.36
CA SER A 708 -19.44 -7.27 -0.17
C SER A 708 -20.19 -7.72 -1.44
N ALA A 709 -19.51 -8.42 -2.34
CA ALA A 709 -20.15 -9.00 -3.53
C ALA A 709 -21.18 -10.09 -3.16
N GLU A 710 -20.87 -10.90 -2.15
CA GLU A 710 -21.77 -11.94 -1.67
C GLU A 710 -22.96 -11.34 -0.89
N LEU A 711 -22.73 -10.27 -0.12
CA LEU A 711 -23.78 -9.46 0.49
C LEU A 711 -24.74 -8.93 -0.57
N ALA A 712 -24.23 -8.25 -1.61
CA ALA A 712 -25.06 -7.69 -2.68
C ALA A 712 -25.89 -8.77 -3.38
N ARG A 713 -25.31 -9.95 -3.62
CA ARG A 713 -26.02 -11.11 -4.18
C ARG A 713 -27.15 -11.58 -3.25
N LYS A 714 -26.84 -11.83 -1.97
CA LYS A 714 -27.82 -12.25 -0.95
C LYS A 714 -28.92 -11.20 -0.71
N ALA A 715 -28.56 -9.93 -0.81
CA ALA A 715 -29.48 -8.81 -0.69
C ALA A 715 -30.46 -8.76 -1.88
N ARG A 716 -29.97 -8.94 -3.10
CA ARG A 716 -30.81 -9.02 -4.31
C ARG A 716 -31.71 -10.26 -4.34
N GLU A 717 -31.28 -11.38 -3.77
CA GLU A 717 -32.15 -12.56 -3.60
C GLU A 717 -33.37 -12.26 -2.71
N ARG A 718 -33.20 -11.39 -1.70
CA ARG A 718 -34.26 -11.01 -0.74
C ARG A 718 -35.09 -9.83 -1.25
N ILE A 719 -34.43 -8.87 -1.91
CA ILE A 719 -35.03 -7.67 -2.49
C ILE A 719 -34.64 -7.61 -3.98
N PRO A 720 -35.41 -8.25 -4.88
CA PRO A 720 -35.08 -8.32 -6.30
C PRO A 720 -34.91 -6.96 -7.01
N GLN A 721 -35.57 -5.92 -6.49
CA GLN A 721 -35.49 -4.55 -7.02
C GLN A 721 -34.42 -3.69 -6.32
N LEU A 722 -33.48 -4.29 -5.59
CA LEU A 722 -32.46 -3.55 -4.87
C LEU A 722 -31.38 -3.03 -5.83
N SER A 723 -31.28 -1.70 -5.91
CA SER A 723 -30.15 -1.04 -6.54
C SER A 723 -28.90 -1.24 -5.68
N VAL A 724 -27.74 -1.44 -6.31
CA VAL A 724 -26.47 -1.60 -5.60
C VAL A 724 -25.46 -0.62 -6.19
N LEU A 725 -24.87 0.20 -5.31
CA LEU A 725 -23.77 1.09 -5.62
C LEU A 725 -22.59 0.72 -4.72
N PHE A 726 -21.54 0.22 -5.34
CA PHE A 726 -20.29 -0.05 -4.65
C PHE A 726 -19.50 1.25 -4.52
N THR A 727 -18.89 1.46 -3.36
CA THR A 727 -17.85 2.47 -3.17
C THR A 727 -16.51 1.78 -3.04
N SER A 728 -15.43 2.43 -3.49
CA SER A 728 -14.13 1.78 -3.52
C SER A 728 -13.00 2.80 -3.43
N GLY A 729 -12.07 2.60 -2.51
CA GLY A 729 -10.71 3.16 -2.59
C GLY A 729 -9.75 2.30 -3.43
N TYR A 730 -10.17 1.06 -3.76
CA TYR A 730 -9.50 0.01 -4.54
C TYR A 730 -10.51 -1.08 -4.97
N THR A 731 -10.39 -1.66 -6.16
CA THR A 731 -11.26 -2.77 -6.62
C THR A 731 -10.59 -4.13 -6.41
N GLU A 732 -11.17 -5.01 -5.61
CA GLU A 732 -10.74 -6.41 -5.52
C GLU A 732 -11.17 -7.24 -6.74
N ASN A 733 -10.44 -8.35 -6.99
CA ASN A 733 -10.77 -9.38 -7.99
C ASN A 733 -12.15 -10.05 -7.80
N SER A 734 -12.87 -9.74 -6.71
CA SER A 734 -14.18 -10.32 -6.38
C SER A 734 -15.32 -9.77 -7.24
N ILE A 735 -15.13 -8.62 -7.91
CA ILE A 735 -16.11 -7.96 -8.80
C ILE A 735 -15.52 -7.81 -10.23
N VAL A 736 -14.32 -8.38 -10.46
CA VAL A 736 -13.52 -8.21 -11.66
C VAL A 736 -13.07 -9.57 -12.20
N HIS A 737 -13.73 -10.06 -13.26
CA HIS A 737 -13.31 -11.26 -13.98
C HIS A 737 -12.41 -10.87 -15.16
N GLY A 738 -11.14 -11.31 -15.14
CA GLY A 738 -10.22 -11.08 -16.26
C GLY A 738 -9.84 -9.61 -16.51
N GLY A 739 -9.89 -8.76 -15.48
CA GLY A 739 -9.60 -7.33 -15.59
C GLY A 739 -10.76 -6.46 -16.09
N ARG A 740 -11.98 -7.00 -16.15
CA ARG A 740 -13.22 -6.31 -16.54
C ARG A 740 -14.22 -6.35 -15.39
N LEU A 741 -14.95 -5.25 -15.14
CA LEU A 741 -16.10 -5.23 -14.24
C LEU A 741 -17.25 -6.09 -14.83
N ASP A 742 -17.94 -6.84 -13.98
CA ASP A 742 -19.12 -7.59 -14.40
C ASP A 742 -20.23 -6.64 -14.93
N GLU A 743 -20.96 -7.05 -15.97
CA GLU A 743 -22.03 -6.24 -16.57
C GLU A 743 -23.10 -5.89 -15.52
N GLY A 744 -23.42 -4.59 -15.37
CA GLY A 744 -24.44 -4.10 -14.42
C GLY A 744 -23.95 -3.73 -13.02
N VAL A 745 -22.64 -3.74 -12.78
CA VAL A 745 -22.04 -3.23 -11.53
C VAL A 745 -21.90 -1.71 -11.60
N ASN A 746 -22.41 -1.00 -10.59
CA ASN A 746 -22.20 0.44 -10.42
C ASN A 746 -21.13 0.69 -9.36
N LEU A 747 -20.12 1.48 -9.71
CA LEU A 747 -18.99 1.81 -8.83
C LEU A 747 -18.85 3.32 -8.66
N LEU A 748 -18.45 3.74 -7.46
CA LEU A 748 -18.07 5.10 -7.11
C LEU A 748 -16.68 5.10 -6.44
N SER A 749 -15.74 5.88 -6.98
CA SER A 749 -14.37 5.93 -6.49
C SER A 749 -14.22 6.92 -5.33
N LYS A 750 -13.59 6.50 -4.23
CA LYS A 750 -13.16 7.36 -3.12
C LYS A 750 -11.85 8.08 -3.50
N PRO A 751 -11.67 9.38 -3.18
CA PRO A 751 -12.66 10.25 -2.55
C PRO A 751 -13.66 10.87 -3.55
N TYR A 752 -14.90 11.06 -3.13
CA TYR A 752 -15.97 11.66 -3.95
C TYR A 752 -16.61 12.87 -3.25
N SER A 753 -17.01 13.86 -4.05
CA SER A 753 -17.77 15.01 -3.56
C SER A 753 -19.26 14.66 -3.40
N ARG A 754 -19.96 15.43 -2.57
CA ARG A 754 -21.42 15.38 -2.44
C ARG A 754 -22.14 15.39 -3.80
N ASP A 755 -21.71 16.24 -4.73
CA ASP A 755 -22.41 16.42 -6.02
C ASP A 755 -22.19 15.24 -6.97
N VAL A 756 -21.01 14.59 -6.88
CA VAL A 756 -20.72 13.36 -7.61
C VAL A 756 -21.53 12.20 -7.03
N LEU A 757 -21.59 12.09 -5.70
CA LEU A 757 -22.39 11.08 -5.00
C LEU A 757 -23.88 11.21 -5.35
N ALA A 758 -24.44 12.42 -5.25
CA ALA A 758 -25.85 12.69 -5.53
C ALA A 758 -26.23 12.29 -6.97
N ARG A 759 -25.42 12.72 -7.95
CA ARG A 759 -25.63 12.37 -9.36
C ARG A 759 -25.53 10.87 -9.61
N LYS A 760 -24.54 10.21 -9.01
CA LYS A 760 -24.36 8.76 -9.19
C LYS A 760 -25.54 7.97 -8.61
N ILE A 761 -26.02 8.36 -7.44
CA ILE A 761 -27.20 7.72 -6.83
C ILE A 761 -28.45 7.90 -7.69
N ARG A 762 -28.71 9.10 -8.20
CA ARG A 762 -29.83 9.35 -9.13
C ARG A 762 -29.71 8.50 -10.39
N GLN A 763 -28.51 8.42 -10.97
CA GLN A 763 -28.25 7.60 -12.16
C GLN A 763 -28.56 6.12 -11.89
N VAL A 764 -28.11 5.58 -10.76
CA VAL A 764 -28.31 4.18 -10.38
C VAL A 764 -29.79 3.88 -10.15
N LEU A 765 -30.50 4.73 -9.41
CA LEU A 765 -31.93 4.54 -9.13
C LEU A 765 -32.82 4.71 -10.37
N ALA A 766 -32.48 5.66 -11.25
CA ALA A 766 -33.22 5.87 -12.50
C ALA A 766 -33.09 4.68 -13.48
N ARG A 767 -31.90 4.05 -13.52
CA ARG A 767 -31.62 2.91 -14.40
C ARG A 767 -32.41 1.66 -14.00
N ASP A 768 -32.67 1.47 -12.70
CA ASP A 768 -33.43 0.34 -12.16
C ASP A 768 -34.96 0.59 -12.14
N GLY A 769 -35.44 1.62 -12.85
CA GLY A 769 -36.87 1.92 -13.00
C GLY A 769 -37.54 2.55 -11.78
N LYS A 770 -36.76 2.96 -10.76
CA LYS A 770 -37.27 3.68 -9.60
C LYS A 770 -37.28 5.18 -9.88
N MET A 771 -38.33 5.64 -10.56
CA MET A 771 -38.70 7.04 -10.52
C MET A 771 -39.15 7.41 -9.09
N PRO A 772 -38.93 8.67 -8.64
CA PRO A 772 -39.31 9.08 -7.29
C PRO A 772 -40.77 8.71 -7.04
N ARG A 773 -41.06 8.08 -5.88
CA ARG A 773 -42.41 8.02 -5.34
C ARG A 773 -42.84 9.45 -5.07
N GLN A 774 -43.44 10.09 -6.07
CA GLN A 774 -44.20 11.31 -5.88
C GLN A 774 -45.46 10.92 -5.08
N GLU A 775 -45.37 11.00 -3.75
CA GLU A 775 -46.52 11.56 -3.05
C GLU A 775 -46.73 12.98 -3.60
N PRO A 776 -47.96 13.42 -3.89
CA PRO A 776 -48.19 14.72 -4.49
C PRO A 776 -47.78 15.81 -3.50
N LEU A 777 -46.56 16.31 -3.65
CA LEU A 777 -46.20 17.63 -3.16
C LEU A 777 -46.93 18.63 -4.05
N PRO A 778 -47.68 19.59 -3.48
CA PRO A 778 -48.39 20.59 -4.27
C PRO A 778 -47.38 21.37 -5.10
N VAL A 779 -47.63 21.42 -6.42
CA VAL A 779 -46.90 22.27 -7.35
C VAL A 779 -47.17 23.73 -6.95
N ASN A 780 -46.16 24.41 -6.42
CA ASN A 780 -46.25 25.85 -6.25
C ASN A 780 -46.23 26.52 -7.63
N PRO A 781 -47.22 27.38 -7.96
CA PRO A 781 -47.10 28.32 -9.07
C PRO A 781 -45.99 29.35 -8.76
N PRO A 782 -45.48 30.09 -9.77
CA PRO A 782 -44.35 31.00 -9.58
C PRO A 782 -44.65 32.02 -8.48
N LEU A 783 -43.72 32.17 -7.53
CA LEU A 783 -43.78 33.13 -6.43
C LEU A 783 -44.08 34.52 -6.96
N GLY A 784 -45.33 34.94 -6.75
CA GLY A 784 -45.65 36.34 -6.55
C GLY A 784 -44.95 36.82 -5.28
N THR A 785 -44.59 38.10 -5.28
CA THR A 785 -44.00 38.80 -4.14
C THR A 785 -44.92 38.72 -2.91
N GLU A 786 -44.67 37.76 -2.01
CA GLU A 786 -45.45 37.59 -0.78
C GLU A 786 -44.74 38.21 0.44
N ARG A 787 -45.50 38.97 1.25
CA ARG A 787 -45.01 39.74 2.41
C ARG A 787 -44.49 38.83 3.53
N ALA A 788 -43.37 39.20 4.17
CA ALA A 788 -42.81 38.51 5.33
C ALA A 788 -43.74 38.59 6.55
N LEU A 789 -43.91 37.47 7.28
CA LEU A 789 -44.62 37.40 8.56
C LEU A 789 -43.70 37.82 9.71
N THR A 790 -44.27 38.37 10.78
CA THR A 790 -43.57 38.67 12.03
C THR A 790 -43.89 37.59 13.07
N VAL A 791 -42.89 36.76 13.41
CA VAL A 791 -43.01 35.61 14.30
C VAL A 791 -42.32 35.92 15.63
N LEU A 792 -43.08 35.85 16.72
CA LEU A 792 -42.55 35.93 18.07
C LEU A 792 -42.17 34.52 18.56
N VAL A 793 -40.87 34.26 18.71
CA VAL A 793 -40.29 32.99 19.19
C VAL A 793 -40.10 33.10 20.70
N CYS A 794 -40.86 32.32 21.46
CA CYS A 794 -40.80 32.26 22.92
C CYS A 794 -40.27 30.89 23.38
N GLU A 795 -39.04 30.89 23.89
CA GLU A 795 -38.30 29.69 24.29
C GLU A 795 -37.33 30.07 25.42
N ASP A 796 -37.28 29.27 26.48
CA ASP A 796 -36.46 29.54 27.66
C ASP A 796 -34.99 29.15 27.46
N ASP A 797 -34.73 28.09 26.69
CA ASP A 797 -33.38 27.74 26.25
C ASP A 797 -32.87 28.73 25.18
N ALA A 798 -31.79 29.44 25.50
CA ALA A 798 -31.23 30.46 24.63
C ALA A 798 -30.71 29.91 23.30
N ILE A 799 -30.20 28.68 23.27
CA ILE A 799 -29.67 28.05 22.06
C ILE A 799 -30.84 27.67 21.15
N ILE A 800 -31.86 27.00 21.68
CA ILE A 800 -33.05 26.60 20.90
C ILE A 800 -33.80 27.84 20.39
N ARG A 801 -33.85 28.91 21.18
CA ARG A 801 -34.47 30.19 20.79
C ARG A 801 -33.75 30.83 19.61
N LEU A 802 -32.42 30.92 19.68
CA LEU A 802 -31.58 31.47 18.60
C LEU A 802 -31.72 30.62 17.34
N ASP A 803 -31.57 29.29 17.45
CA ASP A 803 -31.70 28.37 16.32
C ASP A 803 -33.08 28.50 15.66
N THR A 804 -34.16 28.60 16.44
CA THR A 804 -35.51 28.74 15.91
C THR A 804 -35.74 30.12 15.28
N ALA A 805 -35.17 31.19 15.85
CA ALA A 805 -35.23 32.52 15.28
C ALA A 805 -34.48 32.62 13.94
N ASP A 806 -33.30 32.01 13.84
CA ASP A 806 -32.52 31.92 12.60
C ASP A 806 -33.30 31.14 11.53
N MET A 807 -33.92 30.01 11.90
CA MET A 807 -34.78 29.26 10.97
C MET A 807 -35.96 30.09 10.44
N VAL A 808 -36.60 30.91 11.29
CA VAL A 808 -37.67 31.84 10.84
C VAL A 808 -37.12 32.88 9.86
N GLN A 809 -35.94 33.43 10.13
CA GLN A 809 -35.29 34.42 9.26
C GLN A 809 -34.88 33.83 7.91
N ASP A 810 -34.34 32.61 7.90
CA ASP A 810 -33.96 31.87 6.69
C ASP A 810 -35.14 31.58 5.76
N ILE A 811 -36.36 31.43 6.32
CA ILE A 811 -37.61 31.27 5.55
C ILE A 811 -38.09 32.63 4.97
N GLY A 812 -37.43 33.73 5.29
CA GLY A 812 -37.79 35.08 4.82
C GLY A 812 -38.88 35.74 5.66
N HIS A 813 -38.96 35.40 6.95
CA HIS A 813 -39.86 36.02 7.93
C HIS A 813 -39.06 36.82 8.98
N ILE A 814 -39.73 37.69 9.72
CA ILE A 814 -39.12 38.52 10.77
C ILE A 814 -39.26 37.76 12.09
N ALA A 815 -38.14 37.39 12.72
CA ALA A 815 -38.15 36.78 14.04
C ALA A 815 -38.00 37.84 15.15
N ILE A 816 -38.78 37.71 16.21
CA ILE A 816 -38.63 38.46 17.46
C ILE A 816 -38.49 37.45 18.58
N GLU A 817 -37.48 37.59 19.42
CA GLU A 817 -37.16 36.62 20.47
C GLU A 817 -37.73 37.05 21.83
N ALA A 818 -38.18 36.08 22.63
CA ALA A 818 -38.54 36.23 24.03
C ALA A 818 -38.05 35.01 24.82
N GLY A 819 -37.37 35.22 25.95
CA GLY A 819 -36.87 34.15 26.82
C GLY A 819 -37.89 33.67 27.85
N THR A 820 -38.96 34.43 28.08
CA THR A 820 -40.02 34.10 29.06
C THR A 820 -41.40 34.46 28.52
N GLY A 821 -42.46 33.87 29.08
CA GLY A 821 -43.82 34.12 28.63
C GLY A 821 -44.31 35.54 28.94
N LEU A 822 -43.93 36.10 30.08
CA LEU A 822 -44.24 37.49 30.44
C LEU A 822 -43.53 38.48 29.50
N GLU A 823 -42.26 38.24 29.16
CA GLU A 823 -41.53 39.04 28.17
C GLU A 823 -42.20 38.97 26.79
N ALA A 824 -42.67 37.79 26.37
CA ALA A 824 -43.41 37.63 25.13
C ALA A 824 -44.72 38.45 25.12
N LEU A 825 -45.45 38.54 26.24
CA LEU A 825 -46.65 39.38 26.36
C LEU A 825 -46.32 40.88 26.28
N GLU A 826 -45.24 41.32 26.93
CA GLU A 826 -44.79 42.71 26.86
C GLU A 826 -44.42 43.09 25.42
N ILE A 827 -43.63 42.25 24.74
CA ILE A 827 -43.24 42.44 23.34
C ILE A 827 -44.46 42.48 22.44
N ALA A 828 -45.40 41.55 22.61
CA ALA A 828 -46.60 41.46 21.79
C ALA A 828 -47.59 42.62 22.02
N THR A 829 -47.52 43.29 23.18
CA THR A 829 -48.28 44.51 23.45
C THR A 829 -47.65 45.73 22.75
N ALA A 830 -46.32 45.76 22.65
CA ALA A 830 -45.57 46.85 22.04
C ALA A 830 -45.42 46.74 20.50
N ARG A 831 -45.55 45.54 19.93
CA ARG A 831 -45.32 45.26 18.50
C ARG A 831 -46.43 44.42 17.89
N ASP A 832 -46.70 44.62 16.60
CA ASP A 832 -47.57 43.73 15.85
C ASP A 832 -46.84 42.45 15.46
N ILE A 833 -47.49 41.33 15.75
CA ILE A 833 -47.00 39.97 15.51
C ILE A 833 -48.09 39.21 14.78
N ASP A 834 -47.68 38.43 13.79
CA ASP A 834 -48.57 37.59 12.98
C ASP A 834 -48.69 36.18 13.60
N VAL A 835 -47.60 35.68 14.18
CA VAL A 835 -47.50 34.33 14.72
C VAL A 835 -46.75 34.33 16.06
N LEU A 836 -47.27 33.61 17.06
CA LEU A 836 -46.55 33.20 18.26
C LEU A 836 -46.06 31.76 18.07
N LEU A 837 -44.75 31.55 18.15
CA LEU A 837 -44.14 30.22 18.25
C LEU A 837 -43.60 30.07 19.66
N THR A 838 -44.17 29.16 20.45
CA THR A 838 -43.86 29.05 21.89
C THR A 838 -43.59 27.62 22.31
N ASP A 839 -42.62 27.41 23.20
CA ASP A 839 -42.59 26.19 24.00
C ASP A 839 -43.80 26.17 24.95
N VAL A 840 -44.28 24.98 25.29
CA VAL A 840 -45.26 24.74 26.33
C VAL A 840 -44.63 24.89 27.72
N GLY A 841 -43.38 24.47 27.88
CA GLY A 841 -42.65 24.37 29.16
C GLY A 841 -41.90 25.63 29.60
N LEU A 842 -42.51 26.81 29.52
CA LEU A 842 -41.87 28.07 29.91
C LEU A 842 -41.76 28.26 31.45
N PRO A 843 -40.76 29.00 31.95
CA PRO A 843 -40.39 29.05 33.37
C PRO A 843 -41.33 29.88 34.26
N ASP A 844 -42.10 30.81 33.71
CA ASP A 844 -42.92 31.78 34.46
C ASP A 844 -44.43 31.56 34.30
N ILE A 845 -44.91 31.47 33.05
CA ILE A 845 -46.27 31.07 32.69
C ILE A 845 -46.17 29.99 31.63
N SER A 846 -47.08 29.02 31.60
CA SER A 846 -47.00 27.99 30.55
C SER A 846 -47.25 28.60 29.16
N GLY A 847 -46.67 28.02 28.11
CA GLY A 847 -46.90 28.48 26.73
C GLY A 847 -48.39 28.49 26.37
N SER A 848 -49.14 27.54 26.93
CA SER A 848 -50.59 27.45 26.86
C SER A 848 -51.31 28.66 27.46
N GLU A 849 -50.89 29.10 28.64
CA GLU A 849 -51.43 30.28 29.30
C GLU A 849 -51.03 31.57 28.55
N LEU A 850 -49.78 31.66 28.10
CA LEU A 850 -49.29 32.73 27.22
C LEU A 850 -50.17 32.89 25.97
N ALA A 851 -50.38 31.81 25.24
CA ALA A 851 -51.23 31.76 24.05
C ALA A 851 -52.65 32.26 24.32
N THR A 852 -53.24 31.84 25.44
CA THR A 852 -54.61 32.23 25.84
C THR A 852 -54.69 33.73 26.15
N ARG A 853 -53.75 34.23 26.96
CA ARG A 853 -53.67 35.66 27.32
C ARG A 853 -53.41 36.52 26.09
N LEU A 854 -52.54 36.07 25.18
CA LEU A 854 -52.22 36.79 23.97
C LEU A 854 -53.42 36.88 23.03
N ARG A 855 -54.20 35.80 22.85
CA ARG A 855 -55.42 35.83 22.04
C ARG A 855 -56.55 36.67 22.61
N ALA A 856 -56.59 36.88 23.92
CA ALA A 856 -57.53 37.82 24.52
C ALA A 856 -57.25 39.28 24.10
N VAL A 857 -55.99 39.60 23.78
CA VAL A 857 -55.54 40.92 23.34
C VAL A 857 -55.45 41.04 21.81
N LYS A 858 -54.99 39.98 21.13
CA LYS A 858 -54.85 39.89 19.67
C LYS A 858 -55.57 38.64 19.15
N PRO A 859 -56.88 38.73 18.85
CA PRO A 859 -57.69 37.56 18.45
C PRO A 859 -57.21 36.87 17.17
N ASP A 860 -56.52 37.60 16.30
CA ASP A 860 -56.08 37.12 14.99
C ASP A 860 -54.70 36.45 14.96
N VAL A 861 -53.96 36.45 16.08
CA VAL A 861 -52.61 35.87 16.12
C VAL A 861 -52.66 34.36 15.97
N ALA A 862 -51.83 33.83 15.08
CA ALA A 862 -51.67 32.39 14.95
C ALA A 862 -50.69 31.84 15.98
N ILE A 863 -50.87 30.60 16.39
CA ILE A 863 -50.13 30.00 17.49
C ILE A 863 -49.52 28.67 17.06
N ILE A 864 -48.21 28.53 17.26
CA ILE A 864 -47.45 27.31 17.05
C ILE A 864 -46.89 26.89 18.40
N PHE A 865 -47.30 25.71 18.86
CA PHE A 865 -46.74 25.10 20.06
C PHE A 865 -45.59 24.16 19.69
N ALA A 866 -44.38 24.52 20.08
CA ALA A 866 -43.19 23.69 19.96
C ALA A 866 -43.13 22.73 21.15
N THR A 867 -43.44 21.43 20.97
CA THR A 867 -43.50 20.46 22.09
C THR A 867 -42.97 19.08 21.72
N GLY A 868 -42.39 18.37 22.70
CA GLY A 868 -42.02 16.96 22.56
C GLY A 868 -43.20 15.98 22.71
N HIS A 869 -44.37 16.45 23.16
CA HIS A 869 -45.55 15.64 23.40
C HIS A 869 -46.53 15.70 22.22
N ASN A 870 -47.29 14.63 21.99
CA ASN A 870 -48.25 14.56 20.88
C ASN A 870 -49.55 15.35 21.14
N GLU A 871 -49.79 15.82 22.37
CA GLU A 871 -50.97 16.59 22.78
C GLU A 871 -50.60 17.66 23.82
N VAL A 872 -51.31 18.78 23.80
CA VAL A 872 -51.24 19.83 24.82
C VAL A 872 -52.62 19.89 25.49
N GLU A 873 -52.69 19.56 26.78
CA GLU A 873 -53.97 19.53 27.52
C GLU A 873 -54.65 20.91 27.54
N GLY A 874 -55.94 20.94 27.21
CA GLY A 874 -56.79 22.14 27.30
C GLY A 874 -56.93 22.99 26.03
N PHE A 875 -56.45 22.55 24.85
CA PHE A 875 -56.37 23.43 23.66
C PHE A 875 -57.39 23.15 22.54
N PRO A 876 -58.08 24.19 22.03
CA PRO A 876 -58.94 24.06 20.85
C PRO A 876 -58.09 23.87 19.58
N ARG A 877 -58.34 22.81 18.82
CA ARG A 877 -57.78 22.59 17.48
C ARG A 877 -58.51 23.50 16.47
N ASP A 878 -58.13 24.77 16.42
CA ASP A 878 -58.62 25.70 15.39
C ASP A 878 -57.63 25.84 14.22
N ARG A 879 -58.08 26.43 13.11
CA ARG A 879 -57.27 26.59 11.88
C ARG A 879 -56.01 27.44 12.05
N ARG A 880 -55.91 28.22 13.14
CA ARG A 880 -54.79 29.14 13.40
C ARG A 880 -53.92 28.66 14.57
N THR A 881 -54.09 27.42 15.00
CA THR A 881 -53.29 26.80 16.06
C THR A 881 -52.74 25.49 15.54
N THR A 882 -51.43 25.28 15.68
CA THR A 882 -50.80 24.03 15.28
C THR A 882 -49.70 23.63 16.23
N LEU A 883 -49.31 22.36 16.12
CA LEU A 883 -48.24 21.76 16.91
C LEU A 883 -47.04 21.56 16.02
N LEU A 884 -45.87 21.95 16.52
CA LEU A 884 -44.58 21.67 15.92
C LEU A 884 -43.83 20.74 16.87
N LYS A 885 -43.58 19.51 16.41
CA LYS A 885 -43.00 18.48 17.26
C LYS A 885 -41.48 18.68 17.40
N LYS A 886 -40.98 18.83 18.63
CA LYS A 886 -39.54 18.90 18.93
C LYS A 886 -38.89 17.50 18.85
N PRO A 887 -37.70 17.35 18.25
CA PRO A 887 -36.96 18.34 17.46
C PRO A 887 -37.57 18.50 16.06
N TYR A 888 -37.58 19.73 15.54
CA TYR A 888 -38.08 20.07 14.20
C TYR A 888 -36.99 20.68 13.33
N GLN A 889 -37.14 20.52 12.00
CA GLN A 889 -36.24 21.06 10.99
C GLN A 889 -36.88 22.23 10.24
N LEU A 890 -36.07 23.03 9.54
CA LEU A 890 -36.49 24.20 8.75
C LEU A 890 -37.71 23.93 7.85
N ALA A 891 -37.74 22.79 7.16
CA ALA A 891 -38.85 22.41 6.28
C ALA A 891 -40.18 22.20 7.03
N GLN A 892 -40.14 21.67 8.25
CA GLN A 892 -41.33 21.45 9.07
C GLN A 892 -41.86 22.79 9.61
N LEU A 893 -40.97 23.67 10.03
CA LEU A 893 -41.32 25.03 10.43
C LEU A 893 -41.92 25.83 9.26
N GLN A 894 -41.32 25.74 8.07
CA GLN A 894 -41.82 26.37 6.85
C GLN A 894 -43.21 25.85 6.47
N GLN A 895 -43.44 24.54 6.52
CA GLN A 895 -44.73 23.93 6.24
C GLN A 895 -45.80 24.40 7.23
N VAL A 896 -45.45 24.48 8.52
CA VAL A 896 -46.34 24.94 9.58
C VAL A 896 -46.71 26.42 9.42
N LEU A 897 -45.73 27.27 9.12
CA LEU A 897 -45.96 28.70 8.87
C LEU A 897 -46.79 28.94 7.60
N ALA A 898 -46.56 28.15 6.54
CA ALA A 898 -47.38 28.18 5.34
C ALA A 898 -48.82 27.71 5.61
N HIS A 899 -49.01 26.68 6.42
CA HIS A 899 -50.33 26.16 6.79
C HIS A 899 -51.14 27.16 7.62
N ILE A 900 -50.50 27.84 8.57
CA ILE A 900 -51.15 28.86 9.40
C ILE A 900 -51.59 30.09 8.57
N ARG A 901 -50.93 30.31 7.43
CA ARG A 901 -51.20 31.42 6.51
C ARG A 901 -52.36 31.14 5.54
N SER A 902 -52.71 29.87 5.31
CA SER A 902 -53.81 29.41 4.45
C SER A 902 -55.13 29.26 5.19
#